data_AF-A0A7J4KMJ6-F1
#
_entry.id   AF-A0A7J4KMJ6-F1
#
_cell.length_a   1.000
_cell.length_b   1.000
_cell.length_c   1.000
_cell.angle_alpha   90.00
_cell.angle_beta   90.00
_cell.angle_gamma   90.00
#
_symmetry.space_group_name_H-M   'P 1'
#
loop_
_entity.id
_entity.type
_entity.pdbx_description
1 polymer ?
#
loop_
_entity_poly.entity_id
_entity_poly.type
_entity_poly.pdbx_seq_one_letter_code
_entity_poly.pdbx_strand_id
1 'polypeptide(L)'
;MKNIMWFSEIRKTNLAEVGGKGANLGEMASVNLPVPTGFVVTAGAYFLFINHNRIGEVIKEMTSDLDVENTDRLAKASDMVRSRILGGEIPPALRQEILNSYRNMIKDGREPYVAVRSSATAEDLPEASFAGQQSTYLNIKGAENCVQSVKECWASLFEPRSIYYRATNRFDHLKVGLAAVVQVMVQSEKAGVLFTVDPMSQDRNKIAIEGAYGLGEIVVSGSVTPDRYVVDKNSLQIEVKDIAKQTWMIAKVNDQNVHANIKEEMQSRQKLTDQQIIELAKLGKRIEQHYGKPQDIEWAVAEGKVYIVQSRPITTLKGESAVLEGIPAIGEKERPPTFATAMASVPKVAGAAITQAAVAVAQAVPAQKKTEERRGDSVPGEPTAEKIILRGLGAAPGIGKGKVKILAGPKEIGRMEKGEVLVTDMTTPDFVPAMKKAAAIVTNSGGMTCFDGATMILTAEGFKTIAQVCEMQKEGREIQVLSLNEKTLKAEWKSVRNSFTRKAKAIRIKVSQTGRSEQNSLVLTPDHKILTFDKRNLVEKKIADVLSEGDALCAVERIPAAASEPVQQGRLPYLAGAIFTDGYYRHDSRHGYVTFTQKQTPQKEAFIEEVSESFEEIFGYGLDHTRIKTSNGLLSRTGERVVGTATDFMSFHKAPAAGFAELEKNMTSWVIGMDEQSLLGFLAGVADGDGSLNASGNRLHIYASNENLAQAVVLSCLRLGIMPQLSIQRGSCYNIQILEKLQEILSRTKRLRMRNGKKHLGVKLFSARQLLGDIIGEVNYKGRIRPYVGKNLLLDGRKLLSNVIPMANVEDREKLELIANSDLRMLRAVMDAEVGEIDVYNIEVEDTHNYVVFTEMYTPILVRNCHAAIVSREMGIPCIVGTKNGTAALREGQFITVDASRGIVYDGDMSLGGEKKDEAGAPGTAAPMSSFSIVPTGTKIYVNLAEVDLADKVSRLPCDGVGLLRAEFMIGDIGEHPKKILKEGRGQEFTDKLAEKLRVFASAFHPRPVVYRATDFKTNEYRNLRGGEEYEPQEANPMMGWRGCGRYITEPEVFSLELNAIKKVREEYGMKNLWLMLPFVRRIGEIRAIREMLKEHGLHRTLDFKLWIMVEVPSTVFLIDQFCQEGIDGVSIGSNDLTQLILGIDRDNATLAEGFDERNQAVLRAIERVVKVCAEYNVTCSICGQAPSVYPDFAEKLVEFGITSMSVNPDAVERTRRVVASAEMKVLLKRLAKLTADKPHDGRNELAD
;
A
#
# COMPACT_ATOMS: atom_id res chain seq x y z
N MET A 1 41.49 -8.88 -6.91
CA MET A 1 40.29 -9.58 -7.41
C MET A 1 40.27 -9.48 -8.93
N LYS A 2 39.58 -10.38 -9.65
CA LYS A 2 39.30 -10.17 -11.07
C LYS A 2 38.28 -9.03 -11.23
N ASN A 3 38.44 -8.20 -12.27
CA ASN A 3 37.47 -7.16 -12.58
C ASN A 3 36.25 -7.70 -13.34
N ILE A 4 36.46 -8.77 -14.11
CA ILE A 4 35.45 -9.47 -14.90
C ILE A 4 35.51 -10.97 -14.59
N MET A 5 34.34 -11.58 -14.46
CA MET A 5 34.20 -13.03 -14.28
C MET A 5 33.12 -13.57 -15.22
N TRP A 6 33.40 -14.64 -15.96
CA TRP A 6 32.42 -15.28 -16.83
C TRP A 6 31.46 -16.17 -16.04
N PHE A 7 30.23 -16.36 -16.51
CA PHE A 7 29.27 -17.26 -15.82
C PHE A 7 29.82 -18.68 -15.60
N SER A 8 30.67 -19.19 -16.50
CA SER A 8 31.35 -20.47 -16.36
C SER A 8 32.35 -20.52 -15.19
N GLU A 9 32.93 -19.38 -14.80
CA GLU A 9 33.93 -19.24 -13.73
C GLU A 9 33.28 -18.97 -12.36
N ILE A 10 32.04 -18.49 -12.33
CA ILE A 10 31.34 -18.06 -11.12
C ILE A 10 30.68 -19.26 -10.42
N ARG A 11 30.74 -19.28 -9.08
CA ARG A 11 29.96 -20.18 -8.21
C ARG A 11 29.23 -19.36 -7.15
N LYS A 12 28.28 -19.98 -6.45
CA LYS A 12 27.55 -19.35 -5.34
C LYS A 12 28.43 -18.74 -4.23
N THR A 13 29.68 -19.21 -4.08
CA THR A 13 30.68 -18.66 -3.15
C THR A 13 31.16 -17.25 -3.53
N ASN A 14 31.02 -16.82 -4.78
CA ASN A 14 31.45 -15.50 -5.27
C ASN A 14 30.45 -14.37 -4.99
N LEU A 15 29.45 -14.58 -4.12
CA LEU A 15 28.35 -13.63 -3.84
C LEU A 15 28.83 -12.19 -3.57
N ALA A 16 29.93 -12.03 -2.80
CA ALA A 16 30.51 -10.73 -2.47
C ALA A 16 31.21 -10.03 -3.67
N GLU A 17 31.55 -10.77 -4.73
CA GLU A 17 32.23 -10.25 -5.92
C GLU A 17 31.25 -9.93 -7.06
N VAL A 18 30.22 -10.75 -7.23
CA VAL A 18 29.28 -10.68 -8.39
C VAL A 18 27.83 -10.37 -8.02
N GLY A 19 27.49 -10.25 -6.74
CA GLY A 19 26.12 -10.04 -6.25
C GLY A 19 25.19 -11.23 -6.47
N GLY A 20 23.95 -11.13 -5.96
CA GLY A 20 23.00 -12.25 -5.94
C GLY A 20 22.63 -12.80 -7.32
N LYS A 21 22.26 -11.91 -8.26
CA LYS A 21 21.89 -12.31 -9.63
C LYS A 21 23.07 -12.94 -10.38
N GLY A 22 24.26 -12.33 -10.27
CA GLY A 22 25.48 -12.84 -10.87
C GLY A 22 25.87 -14.22 -10.33
N ALA A 23 25.78 -14.41 -9.02
CA ALA A 23 26.05 -15.69 -8.36
C ALA A 23 25.07 -16.80 -8.82
N ASN A 24 23.76 -16.52 -8.87
CA ASN A 24 22.77 -17.49 -9.32
C ASN A 24 22.88 -17.83 -10.82
N LEU A 25 23.18 -16.84 -11.68
CA LEU A 25 23.43 -17.10 -13.11
C LEU A 25 24.68 -17.96 -13.35
N GLY A 26 25.76 -17.70 -12.62
CA GLY A 26 26.97 -18.52 -12.68
C GLY A 26 26.77 -19.93 -12.14
N GLU A 27 26.06 -20.06 -11.02
CA GLU A 27 25.68 -21.35 -10.43
C GLU A 27 24.88 -22.21 -11.43
N MET A 28 23.84 -21.64 -12.06
CA MET A 28 23.06 -22.34 -13.08
C MET A 28 23.88 -22.69 -14.34
N ALA A 29 24.76 -21.79 -14.80
CA ALA A 29 25.64 -22.07 -15.93
C ALA A 29 26.63 -23.20 -15.62
N SER A 30 27.13 -23.28 -14.38
CA SER A 30 28.09 -24.31 -13.95
C SER A 30 27.54 -25.74 -14.01
N VAL A 31 26.23 -25.91 -13.90
CA VAL A 31 25.54 -27.21 -14.00
C VAL A 31 24.95 -27.49 -15.37
N ASN A 32 25.39 -26.80 -16.42
CA ASN A 32 24.90 -26.98 -17.80
C ASN A 32 23.36 -26.86 -17.90
N LEU A 33 22.78 -25.82 -17.29
CA LEU A 33 21.44 -25.34 -17.63
C LEU A 33 21.52 -24.39 -18.84
N PRO A 34 20.44 -24.23 -19.62
CA PRO A 34 20.44 -23.39 -20.82
C PRO A 34 20.35 -21.89 -20.46
N VAL A 35 21.38 -21.38 -19.79
CA VAL A 35 21.52 -19.96 -19.44
C VAL A 35 22.18 -19.21 -20.61
N PRO A 36 21.64 -18.08 -21.07
CA PRO A 36 22.31 -17.24 -22.07
C PRO A 36 23.69 -16.80 -21.56
N THR A 37 24.72 -16.93 -22.40
CA THR A 37 26.11 -16.63 -22.01
C THR A 37 26.29 -15.16 -21.59
N GLY A 38 27.27 -14.92 -20.73
CA GLY A 38 27.53 -13.59 -20.18
C GLY A 38 28.70 -13.56 -19.20
N PHE A 39 29.01 -12.36 -18.76
CA PHE A 39 30.03 -12.06 -17.76
C PHE A 39 29.51 -11.03 -16.76
N VAL A 40 30.16 -10.95 -15.60
CA VAL A 40 29.87 -9.97 -14.56
C VAL A 40 31.06 -9.05 -14.40
N VAL A 41 30.83 -7.74 -14.47
CA VAL A 41 31.76 -6.71 -14.02
C VAL A 41 31.62 -6.62 -12.50
N THR A 42 32.67 -6.97 -11.77
CA THR A 42 32.59 -7.25 -10.32
C THR A 42 32.38 -5.99 -9.48
N ALA A 43 31.89 -6.16 -8.25
CA ALA A 43 31.83 -5.08 -7.26
C ALA A 43 33.21 -4.46 -6.97
N GLY A 44 34.30 -5.24 -7.11
CA GLY A 44 35.67 -4.73 -7.06
C GLY A 44 35.99 -3.73 -8.17
N ALA A 45 35.50 -3.97 -9.39
CA ALA A 45 35.65 -3.05 -10.51
C ALA A 45 34.88 -1.72 -10.30
N TYR A 46 33.71 -1.78 -9.66
CA TYR A 46 32.98 -0.59 -9.22
C TYR A 46 33.79 0.24 -8.21
N PHE A 47 34.39 -0.38 -7.18
CA PHE A 47 35.22 0.36 -6.22
C PHE A 47 36.49 0.94 -6.85
N LEU A 48 37.11 0.24 -7.82
CA LEU A 48 38.23 0.78 -8.60
C LEU A 48 37.81 2.04 -9.39
N PHE A 49 36.62 2.03 -10.01
CA PHE A 49 36.08 3.20 -10.71
C PHE A 49 35.82 4.39 -9.77
N ILE A 50 35.16 4.15 -8.63
CA ILE A 50 34.85 5.19 -7.63
C ILE A 50 36.13 5.82 -7.08
N ASN A 51 37.14 5.01 -6.77
CA ASN A 51 38.42 5.47 -6.24
C ASN A 51 39.24 6.25 -7.29
N HIS A 52 39.28 5.78 -8.54
CA HIS A 52 40.00 6.45 -9.62
C HIS A 52 39.51 7.88 -9.85
N ASN A 53 38.19 8.08 -9.79
CA ASN A 53 37.53 9.37 -10.01
C ASN A 53 37.32 10.20 -8.72
N ARG A 54 37.80 9.73 -7.56
CA ARG A 54 37.56 10.32 -6.23
C ARG A 54 36.09 10.56 -5.87
N ILE A 55 35.18 9.77 -6.46
CA ILE A 55 33.72 9.93 -6.27
C ILE A 55 33.31 9.62 -4.81
N GLY A 56 34.09 8.81 -4.09
CA GLY A 56 33.85 8.49 -2.68
C GLY A 56 33.80 9.71 -1.75
N GLU A 57 34.55 10.78 -2.05
CA GLU A 57 34.50 12.04 -1.29
C GLU A 57 33.13 12.72 -1.46
N VAL A 58 32.64 12.80 -2.71
CA VAL A 58 31.31 13.38 -3.02
C VAL A 58 30.18 12.52 -2.48
N ILE A 59 30.28 11.18 -2.54
CA ILE A 59 29.30 10.29 -1.91
C ILE A 59 29.22 10.61 -0.42
N LYS A 60 30.36 10.74 0.27
CA LYS A 60 30.41 11.02 1.70
C LYS A 60 29.80 12.38 2.03
N GLU A 61 30.24 13.43 1.33
CA GLU A 61 29.73 14.81 1.50
C GLU A 61 28.20 14.87 1.33
N MET A 62 27.66 14.25 0.29
CA MET A 62 26.22 14.28 -0.01
C MET A 62 25.36 13.31 0.82
N THR A 63 25.96 12.44 1.65
CA THR A 63 25.23 11.40 2.42
C THR A 63 25.43 11.46 3.94
N SER A 64 26.49 12.09 4.46
CA SER A 64 26.80 12.07 5.89
C SER A 64 25.77 12.77 6.81
N ASP A 65 25.15 13.86 6.33
CA ASP A 65 24.12 14.62 7.06
C ASP A 65 22.82 14.74 6.24
N LEU A 66 22.56 13.75 5.37
CA LEU A 66 21.41 13.78 4.47
C LEU A 66 20.12 13.42 5.22
N ASP A 67 19.30 14.43 5.47
CA ASP A 67 17.88 14.25 5.79
C ASP A 67 17.16 13.59 4.61
N VAL A 68 16.82 12.32 4.75
CA VAL A 68 16.21 11.50 3.68
C VAL A 68 14.69 11.61 3.62
N GLU A 69 14.04 12.15 4.65
CA GLU A 69 12.62 12.51 4.59
C GLU A 69 12.42 13.81 3.78
N ASN A 70 13.47 14.62 3.64
CA ASN A 70 13.50 15.77 2.74
C ASN A 70 13.74 15.35 1.28
N THR A 71 12.65 15.14 0.54
CA THR A 71 12.65 14.71 -0.87
C THR A 71 13.51 15.57 -1.80
N ASP A 72 13.53 16.89 -1.62
CA ASP A 72 14.36 17.81 -2.43
C ASP A 72 15.86 17.62 -2.19
N ARG A 73 16.28 17.46 -0.93
CA ARG A 73 17.69 17.20 -0.58
C ARG A 73 18.11 15.82 -1.05
N LEU A 74 17.26 14.81 -0.88
CA LEU A 74 17.47 13.46 -1.38
C LEU A 74 17.64 13.41 -2.90
N ALA A 75 16.79 14.13 -3.64
CA ALA A 75 16.88 14.26 -5.10
C ALA A 75 18.19 14.95 -5.53
N LYS A 76 18.55 16.08 -4.89
CA LYS A 76 19.82 16.79 -5.14
C LYS A 76 21.05 15.93 -4.84
N ALA A 77 21.03 15.13 -3.77
CA ALA A 77 22.09 14.19 -3.44
C ALA A 77 22.21 13.07 -4.48
N SER A 78 21.08 12.46 -4.88
CA SER A 78 21.00 11.51 -5.99
C SER A 78 21.63 12.07 -7.26
N ASP A 79 21.16 13.23 -7.73
CA ASP A 79 21.56 13.74 -9.03
C ASP A 79 23.01 14.24 -9.05
N MET A 80 23.52 14.78 -7.93
CA MET A 80 24.93 15.13 -7.80
C MET A 80 25.82 13.89 -7.90
N VAL A 81 25.53 12.82 -7.14
CA VAL A 81 26.34 11.59 -7.16
C VAL A 81 26.23 10.87 -8.51
N ARG A 82 25.02 10.74 -9.06
CA ARG A 82 24.76 10.15 -10.39
C ARG A 82 25.48 10.90 -11.49
N SER A 83 25.44 12.24 -11.48
CA SER A 83 26.17 13.08 -12.44
C SER A 83 27.69 12.84 -12.38
N ARG A 84 28.27 12.72 -11.18
CA ARG A 84 29.70 12.38 -11.03
C ARG A 84 30.04 10.97 -11.54
N ILE A 85 29.18 9.97 -11.34
CA ILE A 85 29.37 8.61 -11.86
C ILE A 85 29.25 8.58 -13.39
N LEU A 86 28.27 9.27 -13.96
CA LEU A 86 28.10 9.36 -15.41
C LEU A 86 29.21 10.19 -16.08
N GLY A 87 29.74 11.21 -15.41
CA GLY A 87 30.88 12.01 -15.87
C GLY A 87 32.25 11.35 -15.69
N GLY A 88 32.41 10.39 -14.77
CA GLY A 88 33.70 9.77 -14.45
C GLY A 88 34.28 8.89 -15.56
N GLU A 89 35.60 8.83 -15.66
CA GLU A 89 36.32 8.01 -16.62
C GLU A 89 36.52 6.57 -16.09
N ILE A 90 36.23 5.56 -16.90
CA ILE A 90 36.56 4.17 -16.53
C ILE A 90 38.07 3.96 -16.73
N PRO A 91 38.81 3.47 -15.71
CA PRO A 91 40.23 3.19 -15.83
C PRO A 91 40.57 2.45 -17.14
N PRO A 92 41.53 2.91 -17.96
CA PRO A 92 41.71 2.38 -19.33
C PRO A 92 41.88 0.86 -19.41
N ALA A 93 42.54 0.23 -18.44
CA ALA A 93 42.66 -1.22 -18.34
C ALA A 93 41.30 -1.90 -18.16
N LEU A 94 40.48 -1.45 -17.20
CA LEU A 94 39.14 -1.95 -16.94
C LEU A 94 38.21 -1.74 -18.15
N ARG A 95 38.28 -0.56 -18.78
CA ARG A 95 37.55 -0.27 -20.01
C ARG A 95 37.90 -1.28 -21.11
N GLN A 96 39.19 -1.57 -21.29
CA GLN A 96 39.64 -2.51 -22.32
C GLN A 96 39.27 -3.97 -21.99
N GLU A 97 39.27 -4.36 -20.72
CA GLU A 97 38.75 -5.66 -20.27
C GLU A 97 37.26 -5.83 -20.62
N ILE A 98 36.42 -4.81 -20.39
CA ILE A 98 34.98 -4.85 -20.73
C ILE A 98 34.78 -4.93 -22.25
N LEU A 99 35.48 -4.10 -23.02
CA LEU A 99 35.42 -4.11 -24.49
C LEU A 99 35.83 -5.46 -25.07
N ASN A 100 36.92 -6.06 -24.56
CA ASN A 100 37.39 -7.37 -25.01
C ASN A 100 36.41 -8.48 -24.61
N SER A 101 35.83 -8.42 -23.41
CA SER A 101 34.85 -9.41 -22.95
C SER A 101 33.56 -9.37 -23.78
N TYR A 102 33.07 -8.17 -24.15
CA TYR A 102 31.97 -8.05 -25.10
C TYR A 102 32.32 -8.63 -26.48
N ARG A 103 33.51 -8.30 -27.02
CA ARG A 103 33.97 -8.82 -28.32
C ARG A 103 34.10 -10.35 -28.33
N ASN A 104 34.48 -10.97 -27.21
CA ASN A 104 34.56 -12.42 -27.08
C ASN A 104 33.18 -13.12 -27.11
N MET A 105 32.06 -12.39 -27.00
CA MET A 105 30.71 -12.93 -27.21
C MET A 105 30.23 -12.88 -28.67
N ILE A 106 30.99 -12.25 -29.58
CA ILE A 106 30.69 -12.21 -31.01
C ILE A 106 30.87 -13.62 -31.60
N LYS A 107 29.84 -14.12 -32.28
CA LYS A 107 29.87 -15.40 -33.00
C LYS A 107 29.52 -15.16 -34.47
N ASP A 108 30.20 -15.87 -35.36
CA ASP A 108 29.96 -15.85 -36.82
C ASP A 108 29.91 -14.43 -37.44
N GLY A 109 30.70 -13.50 -36.90
CA GLY A 109 30.76 -12.10 -37.32
C GLY A 109 29.53 -11.25 -36.95
N ARG A 110 28.58 -11.78 -36.16
CA ARG A 110 27.38 -11.06 -35.71
C ARG A 110 27.54 -10.57 -34.28
N GLU A 111 27.40 -9.26 -34.06
CA GLU A 111 27.40 -8.70 -32.71
C GLU A 111 26.15 -9.12 -31.93
N PRO A 112 26.29 -9.63 -30.69
CA PRO A 112 25.16 -9.99 -29.86
C PRO A 112 24.51 -8.72 -29.27
N TYR A 113 23.18 -8.72 -29.16
CA TYR A 113 22.50 -7.79 -28.26
C TYR A 113 22.68 -8.31 -26.84
N VAL A 114 22.91 -7.42 -25.87
CA VAL A 114 23.09 -7.77 -24.46
C VAL A 114 22.10 -7.03 -23.56
N ALA A 115 21.77 -7.65 -22.44
CA ALA A 115 21.15 -7.00 -21.29
C ALA A 115 22.23 -6.66 -20.27
N VAL A 116 22.23 -5.43 -19.76
CA VAL A 116 23.05 -5.01 -18.62
C VAL A 116 22.12 -4.89 -17.40
N ARG A 117 22.33 -5.74 -16.40
CA ARG A 117 21.49 -5.90 -15.22
C ARG A 117 22.28 -5.63 -13.96
N SER A 118 21.67 -4.93 -13.02
CA SER A 118 22.21 -4.68 -11.69
C SER A 118 22.22 -5.95 -10.83
N SER A 119 23.29 -6.16 -10.05
CA SER A 119 23.46 -7.29 -9.13
C SER A 119 24.19 -6.80 -7.88
N ALA A 120 23.46 -6.42 -6.84
CA ALA A 120 24.09 -5.83 -5.65
C ALA A 120 24.61 -6.90 -4.69
N THR A 121 25.71 -6.60 -3.99
CA THR A 121 26.28 -7.52 -2.99
C THR A 121 25.43 -7.64 -1.71
N ALA A 122 24.46 -6.73 -1.53
CA ALA A 122 23.50 -6.70 -0.42
C ALA A 122 22.07 -7.13 -0.83
N GLU A 123 21.86 -7.56 -2.09
CA GLU A 123 20.53 -7.90 -2.63
C GLU A 123 19.93 -9.21 -2.11
N ASP A 124 20.77 -10.09 -1.55
CA ASP A 124 20.39 -11.42 -1.06
C ASP A 124 20.35 -11.53 0.49
N LEU A 125 20.35 -10.39 1.21
CA LEU A 125 20.02 -10.43 2.64
C LEU A 125 18.52 -10.78 2.79
N PRO A 126 18.12 -11.68 3.71
CA PRO A 126 16.73 -12.18 3.80
C PRO A 126 15.64 -11.12 4.01
N GLU A 127 16.02 -9.89 4.39
CA GLU A 127 15.14 -8.76 4.68
C GLU A 127 15.25 -7.63 3.64
N ALA A 128 16.09 -7.77 2.60
CA ALA A 128 16.43 -6.70 1.65
C ALA A 128 16.04 -7.02 0.20
N SER A 129 14.74 -7.04 -0.10
CA SER A 129 14.27 -7.22 -1.48
C SER A 129 14.46 -5.94 -2.32
N PHE A 130 15.60 -5.79 -3.00
CA PHE A 130 15.80 -4.78 -4.06
C PHE A 130 15.03 -5.10 -5.37
N ALA A 131 14.12 -6.08 -5.34
CA ALA A 131 13.35 -6.52 -6.51
C ALA A 131 12.56 -5.36 -7.14
N GLY A 132 12.78 -5.10 -8.43
CA GLY A 132 12.17 -3.98 -9.17
C GLY A 132 12.76 -2.58 -8.86
N GLN A 133 13.69 -2.46 -7.92
CA GLN A 133 14.21 -1.16 -7.47
C GLN A 133 15.49 -0.68 -8.18
N GLN A 134 15.98 -1.37 -9.21
CA GLN A 134 17.22 -1.01 -9.90
C GLN A 134 17.10 -1.19 -11.42
N SER A 135 17.73 -0.27 -12.16
CA SER A 135 17.62 -0.16 -13.61
C SER A 135 18.18 -1.39 -14.36
N THR A 136 17.46 -1.84 -15.38
CA THR A 136 17.86 -2.92 -16.31
C THR A 136 17.84 -2.39 -17.73
N TYR A 137 18.95 -2.54 -18.44
CA TYR A 137 19.14 -2.02 -19.79
C TYR A 137 19.09 -3.18 -20.79
N LEU A 138 18.06 -3.22 -21.64
CA LEU A 138 17.85 -4.30 -22.61
C LEU A 138 18.31 -3.89 -24.01
N ASN A 139 18.59 -4.88 -24.87
CA ASN A 139 18.91 -4.68 -26.29
C ASN A 139 20.11 -3.76 -26.57
N ILE A 140 21.09 -3.72 -25.67
CA ILE A 140 22.34 -2.96 -25.86
C ILE A 140 23.19 -3.63 -26.94
N LYS A 141 23.65 -2.85 -27.92
CA LYS A 141 24.46 -3.32 -29.04
C LYS A 141 25.71 -2.46 -29.20
N GLY A 142 26.84 -3.10 -29.45
CA GLY A 142 28.14 -2.48 -29.62
C GLY A 142 28.91 -2.38 -28.30
N ALA A 143 30.22 -2.62 -28.36
CA ALA A 143 31.07 -2.72 -27.17
C ALA A 143 31.12 -1.40 -26.36
N GLU A 144 31.10 -0.24 -27.04
CA GLU A 144 31.08 1.08 -26.39
C GLU A 144 29.78 1.35 -25.63
N ASN A 145 28.63 0.99 -26.23
CA ASN A 145 27.33 1.12 -25.56
C ASN A 145 27.25 0.17 -24.36
N CYS A 146 27.87 -1.02 -24.43
CA CYS A 146 27.99 -1.91 -23.26
C CYS A 146 28.80 -1.27 -22.12
N VAL A 147 29.91 -0.58 -22.41
CA VAL A 147 30.69 0.16 -21.41
C VAL A 147 29.87 1.29 -20.79
N GLN A 148 29.12 2.03 -21.61
CA GLN A 148 28.25 3.12 -21.16
C GLN A 148 27.10 2.60 -20.26
N SER A 149 26.40 1.54 -20.65
CA SER A 149 25.34 0.96 -19.82
C SER A 149 25.85 0.30 -18.53
N VAL A 150 27.12 -0.12 -18.45
CA VAL A 150 27.75 -0.50 -17.16
C VAL A 150 27.91 0.72 -16.24
N LYS A 151 28.28 1.90 -16.75
CA LYS A 151 28.29 3.14 -15.95
C LYS A 151 26.90 3.55 -15.49
N GLU A 152 25.90 3.44 -16.36
CA GLU A 152 24.50 3.76 -16.06
C GLU A 152 23.96 2.81 -14.97
N CYS A 153 24.29 1.52 -15.06
CA CYS A 153 24.04 0.54 -14.01
C CYS A 153 24.70 0.95 -12.68
N TRP A 154 25.97 1.36 -12.66
CA TRP A 154 26.60 1.86 -11.43
C TRP A 154 25.95 3.14 -10.89
N ALA A 155 25.49 4.05 -11.76
CA ALA A 155 24.76 5.24 -11.35
C ALA A 155 23.39 4.89 -10.73
N SER A 156 22.73 3.82 -11.16
CA SER A 156 21.43 3.40 -10.59
C SER A 156 21.52 3.03 -9.11
N LEU A 157 22.70 2.70 -8.59
CA LEU A 157 22.91 2.49 -7.15
C LEU A 157 22.55 3.74 -6.32
N PHE A 158 22.60 4.94 -6.91
CA PHE A 158 22.35 6.23 -6.24
C PHE A 158 21.06 6.92 -6.71
N GLU A 159 20.08 6.18 -7.22
CA GLU A 159 18.71 6.69 -7.37
C GLU A 159 18.12 7.11 -5.99
N PRO A 160 17.17 8.06 -5.93
CA PRO A 160 16.64 8.59 -4.65
C PRO A 160 16.13 7.48 -3.72
N ARG A 161 15.33 6.53 -4.27
CA ARG A 161 14.85 5.34 -3.55
C ARG A 161 15.96 4.48 -2.95
N SER A 162 17.08 4.33 -3.67
CA SER A 162 18.23 3.51 -3.24
C SER A 162 19.08 4.22 -2.19
N ILE A 163 19.15 5.56 -2.23
CA ILE A 163 19.79 6.36 -1.17
C ILE A 163 18.92 6.34 0.09
N TYR A 164 17.62 6.64 -0.03
CA TYR A 164 16.64 6.59 1.06
C TYR A 164 16.71 5.25 1.79
N TYR A 165 16.49 4.14 1.06
CA TYR A 165 16.50 2.79 1.63
C TYR A 165 17.79 2.49 2.40
N ARG A 166 18.96 2.86 1.86
CA ARG A 166 20.25 2.62 2.56
C ARG A 166 20.40 3.48 3.80
N ALA A 167 20.01 4.76 3.76
CA ALA A 167 20.09 5.64 4.91
C ALA A 167 19.14 5.19 6.04
N THR A 168 17.88 4.90 5.71
CA THR A 168 16.86 4.41 6.66
C THR A 168 17.28 3.08 7.30
N ASN A 169 17.89 2.17 6.54
CA ASN A 169 18.45 0.90 7.05
C ASN A 169 19.89 1.00 7.58
N ARG A 170 20.46 2.21 7.65
CA ARG A 170 21.83 2.51 8.15
C ARG A 170 22.95 1.73 7.44
N PHE A 171 22.78 1.42 6.16
CA PHE A 171 23.83 0.85 5.32
C PHE A 171 24.84 1.93 4.89
N ASP A 172 26.13 1.68 5.13
CA ASP A 172 27.21 2.57 4.73
C ASP A 172 27.31 2.66 3.18
N HIS A 173 27.01 3.84 2.64
CA HIS A 173 27.01 4.14 1.21
C HIS A 173 28.37 3.93 0.53
N LEU A 174 29.47 3.91 1.28
CA LEU A 174 30.83 3.67 0.77
C LEU A 174 31.22 2.18 0.78
N LYS A 175 30.46 1.32 1.49
CA LYS A 175 30.74 -0.13 1.59
C LYS A 175 29.87 -1.01 0.69
N VAL A 176 28.76 -0.47 0.16
CA VAL A 176 27.89 -1.20 -0.78
C VAL A 176 28.43 -1.03 -2.20
N GLY A 177 28.78 -2.16 -2.84
CA GLY A 177 29.22 -2.21 -4.22
C GLY A 177 28.14 -2.81 -5.13
N LEU A 178 28.11 -2.37 -6.39
CA LEU A 178 27.22 -2.93 -7.41
C LEU A 178 28.03 -3.67 -8.49
N ALA A 179 27.75 -4.95 -8.65
CA ALA A 179 28.21 -5.70 -9.81
C ALA A 179 27.22 -5.51 -10.98
N ALA A 180 27.74 -5.44 -12.21
CA ALA A 180 26.94 -5.32 -13.43
C ALA A 180 27.03 -6.60 -14.24
N VAL A 181 25.89 -7.29 -14.37
CA VAL A 181 25.74 -8.52 -15.15
C VAL A 181 25.50 -8.16 -16.61
N VAL A 182 26.39 -8.58 -17.50
CA VAL A 182 26.26 -8.42 -18.96
C VAL A 182 25.94 -9.79 -19.56
N GLN A 183 24.70 -9.96 -20.04
CA GLN A 183 24.17 -11.23 -20.54
C GLN A 183 23.67 -11.09 -21.97
N VAL A 184 23.90 -12.09 -22.83
CA VAL A 184 23.34 -12.10 -24.19
C VAL A 184 21.80 -12.11 -24.14
N MET A 185 21.19 -11.18 -24.87
CA MET A 185 19.75 -10.96 -24.90
C MET A 185 19.05 -12.00 -25.78
N VAL A 186 18.13 -12.77 -25.17
CA VAL A 186 17.25 -13.69 -25.90
C VAL A 186 16.11 -12.90 -26.51
N GLN A 187 16.00 -12.90 -27.84
CA GLN A 187 14.87 -12.30 -28.56
C GLN A 187 13.68 -13.26 -28.52
N SER A 188 12.95 -13.25 -27.40
CA SER A 188 11.93 -14.27 -27.16
C SER A 188 10.69 -14.10 -28.03
N GLU A 189 10.33 -15.18 -28.72
CA GLU A 189 9.02 -15.36 -29.35
C GLU A 189 7.94 -15.53 -28.28
N LYS A 190 8.30 -16.20 -27.18
CA LYS A 190 7.46 -16.52 -26.02
C LYS A 190 8.30 -16.46 -24.77
N ALA A 191 7.77 -15.95 -23.67
CA ALA A 191 8.46 -15.90 -22.40
C ALA A 191 7.45 -15.91 -21.24
N GLY A 192 7.96 -16.11 -20.03
CA GLY A 192 7.14 -16.06 -18.83
C GLY A 192 7.84 -16.65 -17.62
N VAL A 193 7.04 -17.16 -16.69
CA VAL A 193 7.46 -17.58 -15.36
C VAL A 193 7.09 -19.04 -15.14
N LEU A 194 7.89 -19.74 -14.35
CA LEU A 194 7.65 -21.10 -13.90
C LEU A 194 7.86 -21.16 -12.40
N PHE A 195 6.83 -21.62 -11.69
CA PHE A 195 6.90 -21.93 -10.27
C PHE A 195 6.97 -23.44 -10.11
N THR A 196 7.97 -23.95 -9.37
CA THR A 196 8.09 -25.39 -9.12
C THR A 196 7.09 -25.91 -8.07
N VAL A 197 6.16 -25.06 -7.64
CA VAL A 197 4.99 -25.35 -6.81
C VAL A 197 3.84 -24.54 -7.43
N ASP A 198 2.61 -25.08 -7.50
CA ASP A 198 1.48 -24.26 -7.96
C ASP A 198 1.13 -23.19 -6.89
N PRO A 199 1.30 -21.88 -7.15
CA PRO A 199 1.07 -20.85 -6.15
C PRO A 199 -0.40 -20.72 -5.74
N MET A 200 -1.34 -21.21 -6.57
CA MET A 200 -2.78 -21.13 -6.33
C MET A 200 -3.30 -22.23 -5.39
N SER A 201 -2.77 -23.45 -5.51
CA SER A 201 -3.14 -24.60 -4.65
C SER A 201 -2.12 -24.89 -3.55
N GLN A 202 -0.92 -24.32 -3.63
CA GLN A 202 0.26 -24.62 -2.81
C GLN A 202 0.73 -26.09 -2.91
N ASP A 203 0.27 -26.85 -3.91
CA ASP A 203 0.65 -28.24 -4.10
C ASP A 203 2.10 -28.36 -4.62
N ARG A 204 2.97 -28.91 -3.76
CA ARG A 204 4.40 -29.14 -4.07
C ARG A 204 4.63 -30.25 -5.09
N ASN A 205 3.62 -31.05 -5.40
CA ASN A 205 3.68 -32.04 -6.47
C ASN A 205 3.38 -31.43 -7.84
N LYS A 206 3.01 -30.14 -7.93
CA LYS A 206 2.66 -29.50 -9.20
C LYS A 206 3.67 -28.43 -9.58
N ILE A 207 3.85 -28.24 -10.88
CA ILE A 207 4.60 -27.14 -11.48
C ILE A 207 3.60 -26.26 -12.23
N ALA A 208 3.55 -24.97 -11.90
CA ALA A 208 2.76 -23.98 -12.63
C ALA A 208 3.67 -23.24 -13.62
N ILE A 209 3.22 -23.15 -14.87
CA ILE A 209 3.96 -22.52 -15.97
C ILE A 209 3.05 -21.47 -16.60
N GLU A 210 3.48 -20.21 -16.59
CA GLU A 210 2.75 -19.09 -17.16
C GLU A 210 3.52 -18.53 -18.37
N GLY A 211 2.87 -18.38 -19.53
CA GLY A 211 3.52 -17.99 -20.77
C GLY A 211 2.71 -17.03 -21.64
N ALA A 212 3.40 -16.04 -22.21
CA ALA A 212 2.85 -15.07 -23.17
C ALA A 212 3.76 -14.95 -24.42
N TYR A 213 3.24 -14.35 -25.50
CA TYR A 213 4.03 -13.99 -26.68
C TYR A 213 4.88 -12.73 -26.43
N GLY A 214 6.11 -12.71 -26.96
CA GLY A 214 7.05 -11.59 -26.89
C GLY A 214 8.07 -11.65 -25.75
N LEU A 215 8.61 -10.48 -25.37
CA LEU A 215 9.53 -10.33 -24.23
C LEU A 215 8.80 -10.54 -22.89
N GLY A 216 9.44 -11.27 -21.96
CA GLY A 216 8.81 -11.71 -20.70
C GLY A 216 8.44 -10.61 -19.71
N GLU A 217 8.90 -9.38 -19.95
CA GLU A 217 8.58 -8.18 -19.18
C GLU A 217 7.07 -8.03 -18.91
N ILE A 218 6.23 -8.29 -19.92
CA ILE A 218 4.75 -8.16 -19.84
C ILE A 218 4.09 -9.16 -18.89
N VAL A 219 4.74 -10.30 -18.60
CA VAL A 219 4.25 -11.32 -17.67
C VAL A 219 4.68 -10.95 -16.26
N VAL A 220 5.95 -10.56 -16.08
CA VAL A 220 6.50 -10.15 -14.78
C VAL A 220 5.84 -8.86 -14.26
N SER A 221 5.44 -7.94 -15.14
CA SER A 221 4.70 -6.73 -14.80
C SER A 221 3.19 -6.94 -14.59
N GLY A 222 2.65 -8.13 -14.92
CA GLY A 222 1.21 -8.39 -14.93
C GLY A 222 0.42 -7.59 -15.98
N SER A 223 1.08 -7.00 -16.98
CA SER A 223 0.44 -6.17 -18.01
C SER A 223 -0.37 -6.96 -19.06
N VAL A 224 -0.21 -8.28 -19.10
CA VAL A 224 -1.09 -9.21 -19.84
C VAL A 224 -1.48 -10.39 -18.96
N THR A 225 -2.65 -10.98 -19.20
CA THR A 225 -2.98 -12.30 -18.65
C THR A 225 -2.28 -13.38 -19.49
N PRO A 226 -1.32 -14.14 -18.94
CA PRO A 226 -0.65 -15.23 -19.66
C PRO A 226 -1.56 -16.44 -19.81
N ASP A 227 -1.19 -17.38 -20.69
CA ASP A 227 -1.71 -18.76 -20.56
C ASP A 227 -1.11 -19.39 -19.32
N ARG A 228 -1.89 -20.18 -18.57
CA ARG A 228 -1.45 -20.94 -17.40
C ARG A 228 -1.56 -22.43 -17.64
N TYR A 229 -0.48 -23.16 -17.38
CA TYR A 229 -0.41 -24.61 -17.48
C TYR A 229 -0.01 -25.20 -16.13
N VAL A 230 -0.66 -26.27 -15.71
CA VAL A 230 -0.29 -27.00 -14.47
C VAL A 230 0.13 -28.42 -14.86
N VAL A 231 1.29 -28.84 -14.37
CA VAL A 231 1.93 -30.12 -14.70
C VAL A 231 2.23 -30.88 -13.41
N ASP A 232 1.85 -32.16 -13.34
CA ASP A 232 2.27 -33.01 -12.22
C ASP A 232 3.77 -33.31 -12.32
N LYS A 233 4.50 -33.06 -11.22
CA LYS A 233 5.96 -33.13 -11.14
C LYS A 233 6.49 -34.57 -11.24
N ASN A 234 5.66 -35.58 -10.98
CA ASN A 234 6.06 -36.98 -10.97
C ASN A 234 5.89 -37.64 -12.35
N SER A 235 4.68 -37.58 -12.91
CA SER A 235 4.31 -38.12 -14.22
C SER A 235 4.68 -37.22 -15.40
N LEU A 236 4.88 -35.92 -15.17
CA LEU A 236 5.00 -34.87 -16.19
C LEU A 236 3.74 -34.73 -17.08
N GLN A 237 2.59 -35.21 -16.61
CA GLN A 237 1.30 -35.02 -17.27
C GLN A 237 0.81 -33.57 -17.09
N ILE A 238 0.35 -32.95 -18.18
CA ILE A 238 -0.30 -31.64 -18.14
C ILE A 238 -1.75 -31.86 -17.66
N GLU A 239 -2.09 -31.30 -16.51
CA GLU A 239 -3.42 -31.43 -15.89
C GLU A 239 -4.36 -30.27 -16.29
N VAL A 240 -3.83 -29.05 -16.39
CA VAL A 240 -4.60 -27.82 -16.65
C VAL A 240 -3.98 -27.04 -17.80
N LYS A 241 -4.82 -26.46 -18.65
CA LYS A 241 -4.45 -25.54 -19.74
C LYS A 241 -5.46 -24.39 -19.81
N ASP A 242 -5.20 -23.31 -19.08
CA ASP A 242 -5.99 -22.09 -19.09
C ASP A 242 -5.45 -21.18 -20.20
N ILE A 243 -6.20 -21.00 -21.29
CA ILE A 243 -5.75 -20.22 -22.46
C ILE A 243 -6.35 -18.80 -22.41
N ALA A 244 -5.50 -17.79 -22.27
CA ALA A 244 -5.90 -16.39 -22.17
C ALA A 244 -5.89 -15.69 -23.55
N LYS A 245 -6.74 -14.68 -23.76
CA LYS A 245 -6.69 -13.86 -24.98
C LYS A 245 -5.63 -12.77 -24.83
N GLN A 246 -4.57 -12.82 -25.64
CA GLN A 246 -3.50 -11.82 -25.66
C GLN A 246 -3.58 -11.00 -26.95
N THR A 247 -3.80 -9.68 -26.86
CA THR A 247 -3.98 -8.80 -28.03
C THR A 247 -2.70 -8.12 -28.52
N TRP A 248 -1.68 -8.00 -27.66
CA TRP A 248 -0.41 -7.32 -27.96
C TRP A 248 0.78 -8.01 -27.27
N MET A 249 1.99 -7.71 -27.73
CA MET A 249 3.26 -8.21 -27.20
C MET A 249 4.33 -7.12 -27.29
N ILE A 250 5.36 -7.17 -26.43
CA ILE A 250 6.59 -6.42 -26.67
C ILE A 250 7.44 -7.22 -27.67
N ALA A 251 7.73 -6.60 -28.81
CA ALA A 251 8.57 -7.13 -29.86
C ALA A 251 9.72 -6.17 -30.16
N LYS A 252 10.82 -6.69 -30.71
CA LYS A 252 11.94 -5.86 -31.15
C LYS A 252 11.71 -5.38 -32.59
N VAL A 253 11.68 -4.07 -32.80
CA VAL A 253 11.61 -3.44 -34.13
C VAL A 253 12.62 -2.29 -34.19
N ASN A 254 13.42 -2.20 -35.25
CA ASN A 254 14.43 -1.16 -35.45
C ASN A 254 15.36 -0.92 -34.24
N ASP A 255 15.83 -2.00 -33.63
CA ASP A 255 16.68 -1.99 -32.42
C ASP A 255 16.06 -1.37 -31.16
N GLN A 256 14.72 -1.21 -31.11
CA GLN A 256 13.96 -0.79 -29.94
C GLN A 256 12.88 -1.82 -29.56
N ASN A 257 12.46 -1.79 -28.28
CA ASN A 257 11.27 -2.50 -27.80
C ASN A 257 10.03 -1.70 -28.22
N VAL A 258 9.08 -2.33 -28.91
CA VAL A 258 7.81 -1.71 -29.30
C VAL A 258 6.62 -2.58 -28.92
N HIS A 259 5.49 -1.95 -28.64
CA HIS A 259 4.20 -2.63 -28.49
C HIS A 259 3.69 -3.02 -29.88
N ALA A 260 3.62 -4.32 -30.16
CA ALA A 260 3.15 -4.87 -31.42
C ALA A 260 1.82 -5.62 -31.20
N ASN A 261 0.83 -5.35 -32.06
CA ASN A 261 -0.45 -6.06 -32.03
C ASN A 261 -0.28 -7.50 -32.55
N ILE A 262 -0.90 -8.44 -31.85
CA ILE A 262 -0.95 -9.86 -32.24
C ILE A 262 -2.12 -10.04 -33.21
N LYS A 263 -1.89 -10.74 -34.33
CA LYS A 263 -2.93 -11.08 -35.31
C LYS A 263 -4.10 -11.80 -34.63
N GLU A 264 -5.34 -11.46 -34.97
CA GLU A 264 -6.55 -12.00 -34.32
C GLU A 264 -6.57 -13.53 -34.24
N GLU A 265 -6.14 -14.21 -35.31
CA GLU A 265 -6.04 -15.67 -35.40
C GLU A 265 -5.12 -16.32 -34.35
N MET A 266 -4.17 -15.56 -33.79
CA MET A 266 -3.19 -15.99 -32.78
C MET A 266 -3.57 -15.60 -31.35
N GLN A 267 -4.42 -14.58 -31.17
CA GLN A 267 -4.68 -13.97 -29.85
C GLN A 267 -5.20 -14.97 -28.81
N SER A 268 -6.07 -15.90 -29.25
CA SER A 268 -6.70 -16.93 -28.41
C SER A 268 -6.09 -18.33 -28.59
N ARG A 269 -4.92 -18.45 -29.26
CA ARG A 269 -4.23 -19.74 -29.37
C ARG A 269 -3.38 -20.03 -28.13
N GLN A 270 -3.20 -21.31 -27.84
CA GLN A 270 -2.25 -21.82 -26.85
C GLN A 270 -0.83 -21.35 -27.20
N LYS A 271 -0.13 -20.69 -26.26
CA LYS A 271 1.19 -20.08 -26.51
C LYS A 271 2.27 -21.16 -26.57
N LEU A 272 2.42 -21.98 -25.54
CA LEU A 272 3.43 -23.04 -25.49
C LEU A 272 2.88 -24.34 -26.09
N THR A 273 3.69 -25.06 -26.87
CA THR A 273 3.30 -26.43 -27.25
C THR A 273 3.43 -27.37 -26.06
N ASP A 274 2.68 -28.47 -26.04
CA ASP A 274 2.74 -29.48 -24.97
C ASP A 274 4.17 -30.01 -24.73
N GLN A 275 4.97 -30.13 -25.80
CA GLN A 275 6.39 -30.49 -25.71
C GLN A 275 7.22 -29.42 -24.98
N GLN A 276 6.97 -28.13 -25.25
CA GLN A 276 7.63 -27.01 -24.55
C GLN A 276 7.22 -26.93 -23.07
N ILE A 277 5.94 -27.20 -22.75
CA ILE A 277 5.43 -27.27 -21.37
C ILE A 277 6.16 -28.38 -20.60
N ILE A 278 6.31 -29.57 -21.19
CA ILE A 278 7.01 -30.71 -20.57
C ILE A 278 8.52 -30.45 -20.45
N GLU A 279 9.14 -29.80 -21.43
CA GLU A 279 10.56 -29.41 -21.39
C GLU A 279 10.84 -28.40 -20.26
N LEU A 280 9.99 -27.38 -20.13
CA LEU A 280 10.05 -26.41 -19.03
C LEU A 280 9.83 -27.07 -17.66
N ALA A 281 8.85 -27.98 -17.54
CA ALA A 281 8.63 -28.73 -16.30
C ALA A 281 9.85 -29.58 -15.89
N LYS A 282 10.52 -30.24 -16.87
CA LYS A 282 11.76 -30.98 -16.63
C LYS A 282 12.91 -30.07 -16.17
N LEU A 283 13.06 -28.90 -16.79
CA LEU A 283 14.05 -27.89 -16.37
C LEU A 283 13.75 -27.38 -14.97
N GLY A 284 12.51 -26.99 -14.67
CA GLY A 284 12.08 -26.55 -13.34
C GLY A 284 12.39 -27.57 -12.24
N LYS A 285 12.03 -28.85 -12.47
CA LYS A 285 12.35 -29.96 -11.56
C LYS A 285 13.87 -30.11 -11.33
N ARG A 286 14.68 -30.01 -12.40
CA ARG A 286 16.15 -30.08 -12.32
C ARG A 286 16.75 -28.91 -11.53
N ILE A 287 16.19 -27.71 -11.66
CA ILE A 287 16.64 -26.50 -10.95
C ILE A 287 16.25 -26.58 -9.46
N GLU A 288 15.02 -27.00 -9.15
CA GLU A 288 14.56 -27.27 -7.77
C GLU A 288 15.44 -28.32 -7.08
N GLN A 289 15.76 -29.41 -7.76
CA GLN A 289 16.68 -30.45 -7.26
C GLN A 289 18.09 -29.91 -6.98
N HIS A 290 18.61 -29.00 -7.80
CA HIS A 290 19.93 -28.38 -7.57
C HIS A 290 19.94 -27.46 -6.35
N TYR A 291 18.89 -26.64 -6.19
CA TYR A 291 18.81 -25.68 -5.08
C TYR A 291 18.24 -26.26 -3.77
N GLY A 292 17.65 -27.45 -3.80
CA GLY A 292 17.09 -28.15 -2.64
C GLY A 292 15.80 -27.53 -2.07
N LYS A 293 15.16 -26.62 -2.81
CA LYS A 293 13.96 -25.88 -2.38
C LYS A 293 13.18 -25.30 -3.57
N PRO A 294 11.86 -25.05 -3.45
CA PRO A 294 11.02 -24.48 -4.50
C PRO A 294 11.58 -23.22 -5.16
N GLN A 295 11.43 -23.11 -6.47
CA GLN A 295 11.99 -22.03 -7.29
C GLN A 295 10.91 -21.30 -8.12
N ASP A 296 11.07 -19.99 -8.19
CA ASP A 296 10.48 -19.07 -9.14
C ASP A 296 11.52 -18.81 -10.24
N ILE A 297 11.19 -19.17 -11.47
CA ILE A 297 12.11 -19.29 -12.60
C ILE A 297 11.58 -18.49 -13.79
N GLU A 298 12.34 -17.51 -14.25
CA GLU A 298 12.04 -16.77 -15.48
C GLU A 298 12.66 -17.50 -16.68
N TRP A 299 11.87 -17.69 -17.73
CA TRP A 299 12.28 -18.42 -18.93
C TRP A 299 11.87 -17.69 -20.21
N ALA A 300 12.61 -17.98 -21.28
CA ALA A 300 12.45 -17.37 -22.59
C ALA A 300 12.62 -18.44 -23.68
N VAL A 301 11.79 -18.40 -24.73
CA VAL A 301 11.89 -19.28 -25.90
C VAL A 301 12.20 -18.43 -27.14
N ALA A 302 13.28 -18.79 -27.83
CA ALA A 302 13.68 -18.20 -29.12
C ALA A 302 14.27 -19.27 -30.03
N GLU A 303 13.93 -19.23 -31.33
CA GLU A 303 14.38 -20.21 -32.33
C GLU A 303 14.08 -21.66 -31.91
N GLY A 304 12.93 -21.87 -31.25
CA GLY A 304 12.49 -23.16 -30.71
C GLY A 304 13.26 -23.68 -29.48
N LYS A 305 14.26 -22.97 -28.96
CA LYS A 305 15.05 -23.37 -27.77
C LYS A 305 14.58 -22.66 -26.51
N VAL A 306 14.52 -23.39 -25.40
CA VAL A 306 14.25 -22.85 -24.06
C VAL A 306 15.54 -22.31 -23.44
N TYR A 307 15.48 -21.10 -22.87
CA TYR A 307 16.53 -20.46 -22.09
C TYR A 307 16.01 -20.10 -20.70
N ILE A 308 16.85 -20.25 -19.68
CA ILE A 308 16.58 -19.80 -18.32
C ILE A 308 17.29 -18.47 -18.09
N VAL A 309 16.54 -17.41 -17.76
CA VAL A 309 17.08 -16.05 -17.64
C VAL A 309 17.19 -15.57 -16.19
N GLN A 310 16.49 -16.21 -15.24
CA GLN A 310 16.61 -16.01 -13.80
C GLN A 310 16.05 -17.22 -13.02
N SER A 311 16.55 -17.47 -11.81
CA SER A 311 15.96 -18.39 -10.83
C SER A 311 16.16 -17.83 -9.42
N ARG A 312 15.14 -17.94 -8.57
CA ARG A 312 15.18 -17.54 -7.15
C ARG A 312 14.27 -18.44 -6.29
N PRO A 313 14.53 -18.61 -4.99
CA PRO A 313 13.66 -19.41 -4.13
C PRO A 313 12.28 -18.77 -3.91
N ILE A 314 11.22 -19.58 -3.86
CA ILE A 314 9.88 -19.12 -3.49
C ILE A 314 9.82 -18.96 -1.95
N THR A 315 9.76 -17.71 -1.47
CA THR A 315 9.73 -17.40 -0.02
C THR A 315 8.32 -17.28 0.57
N THR A 316 7.28 -17.30 -0.26
CA THR A 316 5.87 -17.08 0.12
C THR A 316 5.10 -18.36 0.50
N LEU A 317 5.72 -19.54 0.33
CA LEU A 317 5.10 -20.82 0.69
C LEU A 317 5.04 -20.99 2.21
N LYS A 318 3.85 -21.33 2.72
CA LYS A 318 3.69 -21.67 4.14
C LYS A 318 4.31 -23.05 4.41
N GLY A 319 5.18 -23.12 5.43
CA GLY A 319 5.73 -24.38 5.93
C GLY A 319 7.00 -24.89 5.24
N GLU A 320 8.11 -24.13 5.27
CA GLU A 320 9.47 -24.72 5.18
C GLU A 320 10.21 -24.62 6.51
N SER A 321 10.30 -25.76 7.20
CA SER A 321 11.55 -26.16 7.86
C SER A 321 12.32 -27.03 6.86
N ALA A 322 13.64 -26.92 6.83
CA ALA A 322 14.47 -27.72 5.94
C ALA A 322 14.51 -29.18 6.41
N VAL A 323 14.06 -30.10 5.55
CA VAL A 323 14.36 -31.54 5.68
C VAL A 323 15.67 -31.81 4.94
N LEU A 324 16.72 -32.10 5.70
CA LEU A 324 17.98 -32.65 5.20
C LEU A 324 17.89 -34.18 5.24
N GLU A 325 17.85 -34.86 4.10
CA GLU A 325 18.13 -36.29 4.03
C GLU A 325 18.89 -36.66 2.74
N GLY A 326 19.82 -37.64 2.85
CA GLY A 326 20.16 -38.48 1.69
C GLY A 326 21.61 -38.56 1.21
N ILE A 327 22.63 -38.58 2.08
CA ILE A 327 23.91 -39.23 1.70
C ILE A 327 23.73 -40.76 1.91
N PRO A 328 23.96 -41.61 0.89
CA PRO A 328 23.78 -43.06 1.03
C PRO A 328 24.84 -43.68 1.95
N ALA A 329 24.40 -44.62 2.78
CA ALA A 329 25.20 -45.15 3.88
C ALA A 329 26.31 -46.13 3.45
N ILE A 330 27.40 -46.18 4.22
CA ILE A 330 28.36 -47.29 4.23
C ILE A 330 28.59 -47.72 5.69
N GLY A 331 28.36 -49.01 5.96
CA GLY A 331 29.11 -49.80 6.94
C GLY A 331 28.86 -49.56 8.43
N GLU A 332 28.13 -50.47 9.07
CA GLU A 332 28.15 -50.62 10.53
C GLU A 332 29.57 -50.96 11.04
N LYS A 333 29.98 -50.37 12.17
CA LYS A 333 30.18 -51.10 13.44
C LYS A 333 30.56 -50.21 14.62
N GLU A 334 30.29 -50.74 15.81
CA GLU A 334 30.82 -50.35 17.13
C GLU A 334 30.44 -48.95 17.68
N ARG A 335 29.33 -48.93 18.43
CA ARG A 335 29.18 -48.09 19.64
C ARG A 335 30.01 -48.74 20.76
N PRO A 336 30.71 -47.98 21.63
CA PRO A 336 30.06 -47.29 22.76
C PRO A 336 30.77 -45.96 23.16
N PRO A 337 30.49 -45.34 24.32
CA PRO A 337 29.20 -45.03 24.94
C PRO A 337 29.00 -43.50 25.15
N THR A 338 27.81 -43.11 25.60
CA THR A 338 27.43 -41.73 25.90
C THR A 338 27.99 -41.21 27.24
N PHE A 339 28.47 -39.96 27.27
CA PHE A 339 28.43 -39.09 28.46
C PHE A 339 27.27 -38.10 28.29
N ALA A 340 26.26 -38.06 29.17
CA ALA A 340 26.33 -37.44 30.49
C ALA A 340 27.42 -37.93 31.45
N THR A 341 28.08 -37.01 32.15
CA THR A 341 27.72 -36.68 33.55
C THR A 341 28.59 -35.54 34.11
N ALA A 342 27.94 -34.45 34.53
CA ALA A 342 28.27 -33.66 35.72
C ALA A 342 26.99 -32.88 36.07
N MET A 343 26.21 -33.20 37.10
CA MET A 343 26.63 -33.64 38.44
C MET A 343 25.91 -34.90 38.99
N ALA A 344 26.69 -35.66 39.77
CA ALA A 344 26.35 -36.24 41.08
C ALA A 344 25.22 -37.31 41.26
N SER A 345 25.69 -38.56 41.37
CA SER A 345 25.55 -39.46 42.55
C SER A 345 24.22 -40.17 42.92
N VAL A 346 24.36 -41.52 43.07
CA VAL A 346 23.72 -42.44 44.07
C VAL A 346 22.34 -43.10 43.70
N PRO A 347 22.08 -44.40 44.06
CA PRO A 347 21.62 -45.37 43.02
C PRO A 347 20.55 -46.47 43.39
N LYS A 348 20.15 -47.27 42.36
CA LYS A 348 19.46 -48.62 42.35
C LYS A 348 17.96 -48.64 42.82
N VAL A 349 17.06 -49.58 42.44
CA VAL A 349 17.12 -51.07 42.26
C VAL A 349 16.05 -51.67 41.27
N ALA A 350 16.46 -52.62 40.40
CA ALA A 350 15.86 -53.85 39.78
C ALA A 350 14.40 -54.04 39.18
N GLY A 351 14.38 -54.63 37.95
CA GLY A 351 13.63 -55.86 37.51
C GLY A 351 12.17 -55.78 36.99
N ALA A 352 11.59 -56.72 36.19
CA ALA A 352 12.06 -57.79 35.27
C ALA A 352 10.87 -58.47 34.48
N ALA A 353 11.14 -59.18 33.36
CA ALA A 353 10.32 -60.27 32.70
C ALA A 353 8.94 -59.95 32.01
N ILE A 354 8.30 -60.77 31.11
CA ILE A 354 8.66 -61.59 29.91
C ILE A 354 7.36 -62.21 29.23
N THR A 355 7.43 -62.85 28.04
CA THR A 355 6.42 -63.74 27.30
C THR A 355 5.19 -63.10 26.58
N GLN A 356 4.89 -63.26 25.26
CA GLN A 356 4.52 -64.39 24.33
C GLN A 356 2.98 -64.70 24.24
N ALA A 357 2.33 -65.19 23.15
CA ALA A 357 2.59 -65.44 21.70
C ALA A 357 1.22 -65.66 20.93
N ALA A 358 0.98 -65.19 19.68
CA ALA A 358 1.12 -65.81 18.32
C ALA A 358 0.07 -66.89 17.84
N VAL A 359 -0.07 -67.09 16.49
CA VAL A 359 -0.84 -68.13 15.70
C VAL A 359 -2.26 -67.74 15.17
N ALA A 360 -2.83 -68.21 14.02
CA ALA A 360 -2.43 -68.18 12.59
C ALA A 360 -3.57 -68.62 11.60
N VAL A 361 -3.80 -67.85 10.51
CA VAL A 361 -4.20 -68.17 9.08
C VAL A 361 -5.16 -69.36 8.71
N ALA A 362 -6.25 -69.09 7.94
CA ALA A 362 -6.56 -69.62 6.56
C ALA A 362 -8.04 -69.99 6.19
N GLN A 363 -8.37 -69.88 4.87
CA GLN A 363 -9.50 -70.46 4.06
C GLN A 363 -10.94 -69.86 4.17
N ALA A 364 -11.88 -69.99 3.20
CA ALA A 364 -11.88 -69.87 1.71
C ALA A 364 -13.33 -69.77 1.10
N VAL A 365 -13.46 -69.00 0.01
CA VAL A 365 -14.58 -68.68 -0.95
C VAL A 365 -15.42 -69.90 -1.45
N PRO A 366 -16.77 -69.87 -1.73
CA PRO A 366 -17.35 -69.33 -3.00
C PRO A 366 -18.87 -68.91 -3.16
N ALA A 367 -19.12 -68.00 -4.14
CA ALA A 367 -20.25 -67.89 -5.14
C ALA A 367 -21.77 -67.97 -4.71
N GLN A 368 -22.81 -67.44 -5.40
CA GLN A 368 -23.02 -66.84 -6.76
C GLN A 368 -24.43 -66.13 -6.88
N LYS A 369 -24.67 -65.39 -8.00
CA LYS A 369 -25.95 -64.80 -8.56
C LYS A 369 -26.44 -63.43 -8.03
N LYS A 370 -27.16 -62.58 -8.80
CA LYS A 370 -27.09 -62.16 -10.24
C LYS A 370 -28.07 -60.97 -10.51
N THR A 371 -27.60 -59.89 -11.17
CA THR A 371 -28.31 -58.92 -12.05
C THR A 371 -29.71 -58.34 -11.70
N GLU A 372 -29.82 -56.99 -11.60
CA GLU A 372 -30.50 -56.11 -12.59
C GLU A 372 -30.21 -54.59 -12.38
N GLU A 373 -30.73 -53.70 -13.23
CA GLU A 373 -30.11 -52.40 -13.59
C GLU A 373 -30.58 -51.09 -12.89
N ARG A 374 -29.73 -50.04 -13.05
CA ARG A 374 -29.97 -48.58 -13.23
C ARG A 374 -29.76 -47.57 -12.07
N ARG A 375 -28.90 -46.59 -12.41
CA ARG A 375 -28.75 -45.19 -11.93
C ARG A 375 -28.22 -44.94 -10.50
N GLY A 376 -26.88 -44.83 -10.42
CA GLY A 376 -26.18 -43.55 -10.23
C GLY A 376 -26.22 -42.87 -8.86
N ASP A 377 -25.05 -42.77 -8.23
CA ASP A 377 -24.74 -41.77 -7.21
C ASP A 377 -23.26 -41.32 -7.28
N SER A 378 -22.94 -40.19 -6.63
CA SER A 378 -21.88 -39.25 -7.05
C SER A 378 -20.54 -39.31 -6.27
N VAL A 379 -19.49 -38.74 -6.89
CA VAL A 379 -18.13 -38.58 -6.36
C VAL A 379 -17.99 -37.26 -5.58
N PRO A 380 -17.21 -37.18 -4.47
CA PRO A 380 -16.98 -35.91 -3.76
C PRO A 380 -16.11 -34.97 -4.59
N GLY A 381 -16.63 -33.81 -4.98
CA GLY A 381 -15.99 -32.88 -5.91
C GLY A 381 -15.65 -31.50 -5.34
N GLU A 382 -15.09 -30.67 -6.22
CA GLU A 382 -15.07 -29.21 -6.08
C GLU A 382 -16.49 -28.67 -5.82
N PRO A 383 -16.64 -27.43 -5.27
CA PRO A 383 -17.95 -26.80 -5.16
C PRO A 383 -18.59 -26.66 -6.55
N THR A 384 -19.63 -27.45 -6.82
CA THR A 384 -20.35 -27.39 -8.10
C THR A 384 -20.94 -26.00 -8.32
N ALA A 385 -21.05 -25.59 -9.59
CA ALA A 385 -21.60 -24.29 -9.97
C ALA A 385 -23.03 -24.05 -9.44
N GLU A 386 -23.73 -25.11 -9.02
CA GLU A 386 -25.09 -25.11 -8.47
C GLU A 386 -25.21 -24.56 -7.04
N LYS A 387 -24.11 -24.38 -6.29
CA LYS A 387 -24.15 -23.88 -4.89
C LYS A 387 -23.83 -22.39 -4.70
N ILE A 388 -23.56 -21.67 -5.80
CA ILE A 388 -23.29 -20.22 -5.77
C ILE A 388 -24.62 -19.49 -5.92
N ILE A 389 -25.07 -18.77 -4.89
CA ILE A 389 -26.30 -17.97 -4.98
C ILE A 389 -26.04 -16.65 -5.70
N LEU A 390 -24.94 -15.96 -5.33
CA LEU A 390 -24.60 -14.64 -5.86
C LEU A 390 -23.10 -14.53 -6.14
N ARG A 391 -22.77 -13.60 -7.04
CA ARG A 391 -21.41 -13.06 -7.21
C ARG A 391 -21.45 -11.54 -7.14
N GLY A 392 -20.40 -10.94 -6.58
CA GLY A 392 -20.19 -9.50 -6.52
C GLY A 392 -18.69 -9.18 -6.49
N LEU A 393 -18.35 -7.94 -6.14
CA LEU A 393 -16.97 -7.49 -5.99
C LEU A 393 -16.54 -7.66 -4.54
N GLY A 394 -15.38 -8.30 -4.32
CA GLY A 394 -14.71 -8.35 -3.01
C GLY A 394 -14.27 -6.96 -2.58
N ALA A 395 -15.04 -6.34 -1.70
CA ALA A 395 -14.80 -4.98 -1.22
C ALA A 395 -13.75 -4.97 -0.09
N ALA A 396 -13.94 -5.86 0.89
CA ALA A 396 -13.01 -6.11 1.98
C ALA A 396 -12.79 -7.62 2.10
N PRO A 397 -11.54 -8.12 2.03
CA PRO A 397 -11.24 -9.55 1.93
C PRO A 397 -11.55 -10.29 3.24
N GLY A 398 -11.75 -11.61 3.13
CA GLY A 398 -12.07 -12.48 4.25
C GLY A 398 -13.27 -13.39 3.98
N ILE A 399 -13.61 -14.24 4.96
CA ILE A 399 -14.77 -15.13 4.91
C ILE A 399 -15.62 -14.88 6.15
N GLY A 400 -16.91 -14.61 5.94
CA GLY A 400 -17.89 -14.45 7.01
C GLY A 400 -19.13 -15.31 6.79
N LYS A 401 -19.78 -15.71 7.88
CA LYS A 401 -20.89 -16.67 7.88
C LYS A 401 -21.96 -16.22 8.85
N GLY A 402 -23.23 -16.45 8.52
CA GLY A 402 -24.34 -16.13 9.40
C GLY A 402 -25.69 -16.17 8.71
N LYS A 403 -26.74 -15.88 9.48
CA LYS A 403 -28.09 -15.67 8.94
C LYS A 403 -28.17 -14.32 8.24
N VAL A 404 -28.80 -14.28 7.07
CA VAL A 404 -29.11 -13.06 6.32
C VAL A 404 -30.08 -12.19 7.11
N LYS A 405 -29.71 -10.93 7.36
CA LYS A 405 -30.63 -9.87 7.75
C LYS A 405 -30.78 -8.89 6.59
N ILE A 406 -31.99 -8.75 6.05
CA ILE A 406 -32.27 -7.78 4.99
C ILE A 406 -32.78 -6.49 5.64
N LEU A 407 -32.01 -5.40 5.51
CA LEU A 407 -32.39 -4.08 6.00
C LEU A 407 -32.70 -3.16 4.82
N ALA A 408 -33.89 -2.55 4.81
CA ALA A 408 -34.28 -1.61 3.75
C ALA A 408 -33.72 -0.19 3.96
N GLY A 409 -33.27 0.15 5.18
CA GLY A 409 -32.72 1.46 5.51
C GLY A 409 -32.27 1.60 6.98
N PRO A 410 -31.67 2.75 7.36
CA PRO A 410 -31.08 2.92 8.70
C PRO A 410 -32.05 2.77 9.88
N LYS A 411 -33.35 3.03 9.67
CA LYS A 411 -34.38 2.87 10.71
C LYS A 411 -34.51 1.42 11.21
N GLU A 412 -33.99 0.45 10.47
CA GLU A 412 -34.11 -0.97 10.74
C GLU A 412 -32.88 -1.58 11.42
N ILE A 413 -31.83 -0.78 11.68
CA ILE A 413 -30.56 -1.19 12.32
C ILE A 413 -30.77 -1.91 13.67
N GLY A 414 -31.86 -1.59 14.40
CA GLY A 414 -32.24 -2.27 15.63
C GLY A 414 -32.56 -3.77 15.45
N ARG A 415 -32.90 -4.21 14.23
CA ARG A 415 -33.18 -5.62 13.88
C ARG A 415 -31.90 -6.47 13.69
N MET A 416 -30.73 -5.83 13.66
CA MET A 416 -29.44 -6.49 13.43
C MET A 416 -28.87 -7.07 14.73
N GLU A 417 -28.62 -8.39 14.75
CA GLU A 417 -27.98 -9.11 15.84
C GLU A 417 -26.50 -9.38 15.53
N LYS A 418 -25.70 -9.71 16.56
CA LYS A 418 -24.26 -9.96 16.40
C LYS A 418 -24.05 -11.31 15.70
N GLY A 419 -23.27 -11.32 14.61
CA GLY A 419 -22.94 -12.52 13.86
C GLY A 419 -23.86 -12.81 12.66
N GLU A 420 -24.83 -11.95 12.36
CA GLU A 420 -25.66 -12.05 11.15
C GLU A 420 -24.94 -11.44 9.93
N VAL A 421 -25.35 -11.82 8.72
CA VAL A 421 -24.87 -11.22 7.47
C VAL A 421 -25.78 -10.07 7.08
N LEU A 422 -25.26 -8.85 7.06
CA LEU A 422 -26.00 -7.66 6.66
C LEU A 422 -26.21 -7.66 5.15
N VAL A 423 -27.46 -7.70 4.71
CA VAL A 423 -27.86 -7.58 3.31
C VAL A 423 -28.70 -6.31 3.15
N THR A 424 -28.34 -5.45 2.20
CA THR A 424 -29.05 -4.18 1.94
C THR A 424 -28.85 -3.76 0.49
N ASP A 425 -29.63 -2.79 -0.02
CA ASP A 425 -29.31 -2.22 -1.33
C ASP A 425 -27.95 -1.51 -1.28
N MET A 426 -27.69 -0.75 -0.22
CA MET A 426 -26.45 0.00 -0.01
C MET A 426 -26.28 0.35 1.48
N THR A 427 -25.04 0.54 1.95
CA THR A 427 -24.77 1.12 3.28
C THR A 427 -24.48 2.62 3.19
N THR A 428 -24.91 3.35 4.21
CA THR A 428 -24.61 4.77 4.47
C THR A 428 -23.87 4.89 5.82
N PRO A 429 -23.30 6.04 6.21
CA PRO A 429 -22.65 6.21 7.51
C PRO A 429 -23.54 5.80 8.70
N ASP A 430 -24.85 5.98 8.57
CA ASP A 430 -25.81 5.57 9.60
C ASP A 430 -25.83 4.06 9.86
N PHE A 431 -25.43 3.23 8.88
CA PHE A 431 -25.38 1.77 9.01
C PHE A 431 -24.18 1.27 9.84
N VAL A 432 -23.22 2.12 10.21
CA VAL A 432 -22.04 1.73 11.02
C VAL A 432 -22.39 0.89 12.26
N PRO A 433 -23.44 1.17 13.05
CA PRO A 433 -23.82 0.33 14.19
C PRO A 433 -24.37 -1.06 13.83
N ALA A 434 -24.97 -1.23 12.64
CA ALA A 434 -25.33 -2.55 12.11
C ALA A 434 -24.11 -3.27 11.52
N MET A 435 -23.26 -2.54 10.79
CA MET A 435 -22.02 -3.07 10.22
C MET A 435 -21.12 -3.65 11.31
N LYS A 436 -20.90 -2.93 12.42
CA LYS A 436 -20.15 -3.41 13.60
C LYS A 436 -20.68 -4.70 14.25
N LYS A 437 -21.92 -5.11 13.97
CA LYS A 437 -22.51 -6.38 14.43
C LYS A 437 -22.41 -7.49 13.40
N ALA A 438 -22.18 -7.17 12.13
CA ALA A 438 -22.27 -8.08 11.01
C ALA A 438 -21.05 -9.02 10.93
N ALA A 439 -21.28 -10.31 10.67
CA ALA A 439 -20.22 -11.26 10.34
C ALA A 439 -19.71 -11.12 8.90
N ALA A 440 -20.57 -10.62 8.01
CA ALA A 440 -20.24 -10.20 6.66
C ALA A 440 -21.26 -9.18 6.15
N ILE A 441 -20.93 -8.47 5.08
CA ILE A 441 -21.78 -7.48 4.43
C ILE A 441 -21.95 -7.83 2.96
N VAL A 442 -23.18 -7.78 2.45
CA VAL A 442 -23.53 -8.03 1.05
C VAL A 442 -24.44 -6.90 0.55
N THR A 443 -24.06 -6.17 -0.50
CA THR A 443 -24.90 -5.11 -1.06
C THR A 443 -25.30 -5.36 -2.52
N ASN A 444 -26.51 -4.93 -2.91
CA ASN A 444 -26.92 -4.90 -4.32
C ASN A 444 -26.09 -3.88 -5.09
N SER A 445 -26.07 -2.66 -4.57
CA SER A 445 -25.44 -1.47 -5.13
C SER A 445 -24.10 -1.25 -4.47
N GLY A 446 -23.14 -0.78 -5.26
CA GLY A 446 -21.75 -0.65 -4.85
C GLY A 446 -20.85 -1.34 -5.86
N GLY A 447 -20.71 -0.76 -7.04
CA GLY A 447 -19.43 -0.91 -7.71
C GLY A 447 -18.32 -0.27 -6.87
N MET A 448 -17.08 -0.58 -7.21
CA MET A 448 -16.13 0.53 -7.34
C MET A 448 -16.79 1.46 -8.37
N THR A 449 -17.19 2.65 -7.93
CA THR A 449 -17.74 3.71 -8.79
C THR A 449 -16.61 4.11 -9.73
N CYS A 450 -16.82 4.17 -11.05
CA CYS A 450 -15.69 4.34 -11.98
C CYS A 450 -15.99 5.24 -13.18
N PHE A 451 -14.91 5.81 -13.73
CA PHE A 451 -14.86 6.65 -14.93
C PHE A 451 -14.19 5.90 -16.08
N ASP A 452 -14.36 6.36 -17.32
CA ASP A 452 -13.52 5.87 -18.42
C ASP A 452 -12.05 6.30 -18.24
N GLY A 453 -11.13 5.58 -18.88
CA GLY A 453 -9.69 5.84 -18.73
C GLY A 453 -9.23 7.23 -19.19
N ALA A 454 -9.99 7.90 -20.07
CA ALA A 454 -9.68 9.23 -20.59
C ALA A 454 -10.21 10.38 -19.72
N THR A 455 -11.06 10.13 -18.72
CA THR A 455 -11.52 11.15 -17.77
C THR A 455 -10.32 11.84 -17.11
N MET A 456 -10.33 13.18 -17.10
CA MET A 456 -9.19 13.98 -16.64
C MET A 456 -9.23 14.20 -15.12
N ILE A 457 -8.06 14.20 -14.50
CA ILE A 457 -7.80 14.50 -13.10
C ILE A 457 -6.77 15.62 -13.05
N LEU A 458 -6.94 16.60 -12.15
CA LEU A 458 -5.92 17.61 -11.90
C LEU A 458 -4.96 17.14 -10.80
N THR A 459 -3.66 17.13 -11.12
CA THR A 459 -2.56 16.87 -10.19
C THR A 459 -1.69 18.12 -10.03
N ALA A 460 -0.75 18.13 -9.08
CA ALA A 460 0.26 19.19 -8.97
C ALA A 460 1.13 19.31 -10.25
N GLU A 461 1.29 18.23 -11.01
CA GLU A 461 1.98 18.19 -12.32
C GLU A 461 1.09 18.63 -13.51
N GLY A 462 -0.11 19.16 -13.24
CA GLY A 462 -1.11 19.49 -14.26
C GLY A 462 -2.12 18.38 -14.51
N PHE A 463 -2.82 18.44 -15.65
CA PHE A 463 -3.82 17.45 -16.00
C PHE A 463 -3.18 16.10 -16.38
N LYS A 464 -3.76 15.02 -15.84
CA LYS A 464 -3.46 13.62 -16.18
C LYS A 464 -4.77 12.90 -16.43
N THR A 465 -4.78 11.86 -17.25
CA THR A 465 -5.95 10.98 -17.32
C THR A 465 -6.04 10.13 -16.06
N ILE A 466 -7.24 9.71 -15.66
CA ILE A 466 -7.42 8.84 -14.49
C ILE A 466 -6.67 7.51 -14.66
N ALA A 467 -6.54 6.99 -15.89
CA ALA A 467 -5.69 5.83 -16.18
C ALA A 467 -4.21 6.09 -15.82
N GLN A 468 -3.65 7.23 -16.23
CA GLN A 468 -2.29 7.63 -15.87
C GLN A 468 -2.12 7.83 -14.37
N VAL A 469 -3.11 8.40 -13.67
CA VAL A 469 -3.06 8.52 -12.20
C VAL A 469 -3.06 7.14 -11.53
N CYS A 470 -3.83 6.17 -12.05
CA CYS A 470 -3.78 4.80 -11.57
C CYS A 470 -2.42 4.12 -11.85
N GLU A 471 -1.81 4.35 -13.01
CA GLU A 471 -0.47 3.85 -13.36
C GLU A 471 0.59 4.44 -12.43
N MET A 472 0.63 5.76 -12.29
CA MET A 472 1.54 6.48 -11.39
C MET A 472 1.39 6.03 -9.92
N GLN A 473 0.18 5.70 -9.47
CA GLN A 473 -0.05 5.19 -8.11
C GLN A 473 0.44 3.75 -7.94
N LYS A 474 0.29 2.90 -8.98
CA LYS A 474 0.85 1.53 -8.99
C LYS A 474 2.39 1.53 -9.07
N GLU A 475 2.99 2.56 -9.65
CA GLU A 475 4.43 2.85 -9.58
C GLU A 475 4.90 3.30 -8.18
N GLY A 476 3.99 3.50 -7.22
CA GLY A 476 4.29 3.95 -5.86
C GLY A 476 4.60 5.44 -5.75
N ARG A 477 4.24 6.26 -6.75
CA ARG A 477 4.38 7.72 -6.66
C ARG A 477 3.31 8.28 -5.73
N GLU A 478 3.70 9.23 -4.88
CA GLU A 478 2.71 10.07 -4.19
C GLU A 478 2.10 11.05 -5.20
N ILE A 479 0.77 11.13 -5.23
CA ILE A 479 0.01 11.97 -6.15
C ILE A 479 -1.01 12.73 -5.35
N GLN A 480 -0.99 14.05 -5.44
CA GLN A 480 -2.05 14.90 -4.89
C GLN A 480 -3.08 15.24 -5.95
N VAL A 481 -4.35 15.16 -5.58
CA VAL A 481 -5.52 15.50 -6.39
C VAL A 481 -6.45 16.45 -5.64
N LEU A 482 -7.36 17.10 -6.35
CA LEU A 482 -8.36 17.97 -5.73
C LEU A 482 -9.48 17.18 -5.04
N SER A 483 -9.80 17.60 -3.82
CA SER A 483 -10.84 17.11 -2.92
C SER A 483 -11.67 18.29 -2.40
N LEU A 484 -12.91 18.05 -1.93
CA LEU A 484 -13.70 19.02 -1.19
C LEU A 484 -13.68 18.72 0.32
N ASN A 485 -13.34 19.75 1.10
CA ASN A 485 -13.58 19.76 2.54
C ASN A 485 -15.08 19.94 2.83
N GLU A 486 -15.78 18.89 3.24
CA GLU A 486 -17.24 18.90 3.41
C GLU A 486 -17.74 19.85 4.52
N LYS A 487 -16.86 20.28 5.44
CA LYS A 487 -17.21 21.25 6.51
C LYS A 487 -17.11 22.70 6.05
N THR A 488 -16.08 23.04 5.28
CA THR A 488 -15.87 24.43 4.79
C THR A 488 -16.42 24.67 3.40
N LEU A 489 -16.79 23.60 2.69
CA LEU A 489 -17.16 23.58 1.27
C LEU A 489 -16.11 24.26 0.37
N LYS A 490 -14.82 24.07 0.70
CA LYS A 490 -13.68 24.58 -0.07
C LYS A 490 -12.85 23.45 -0.65
N ALA A 491 -12.21 23.72 -1.79
CA ALA A 491 -11.34 22.75 -2.44
C ALA A 491 -9.95 22.71 -1.77
N GLU A 492 -9.42 21.51 -1.58
CA GLU A 492 -8.12 21.23 -0.95
C GLU A 492 -7.37 20.14 -1.73
N TRP A 493 -6.04 20.11 -1.61
CA TRP A 493 -5.21 19.03 -2.16
C TRP A 493 -5.14 17.86 -1.18
N LYS A 494 -5.34 16.64 -1.66
CA LYS A 494 -5.27 15.40 -0.88
C LYS A 494 -4.52 14.31 -1.63
N SER A 495 -3.78 13.48 -0.91
CA SER A 495 -3.01 12.38 -1.51
C SER A 495 -3.92 11.21 -1.92
N VAL A 496 -3.63 10.62 -3.08
CA VAL A 496 -4.26 9.39 -3.56
C VAL A 496 -3.71 8.23 -2.76
N ARG A 497 -4.61 7.50 -2.08
CA ARG A 497 -4.26 6.34 -1.24
C ARG A 497 -4.25 5.03 -2.03
N ASN A 498 -5.15 4.87 -3.01
CA ASN A 498 -5.27 3.64 -3.77
C ASN A 498 -5.86 3.88 -5.18
N SER A 499 -5.68 2.93 -6.10
CA SER A 499 -6.22 3.00 -7.45
C SER A 499 -6.79 1.66 -7.93
N PHE A 500 -7.79 1.72 -8.81
CA PHE A 500 -8.55 0.56 -9.25
C PHE A 500 -8.86 0.60 -10.73
N THR A 501 -8.95 -0.58 -11.35
CA THR A 501 -9.32 -0.76 -12.75
C THR A 501 -10.20 -2.01 -12.88
N ARG A 502 -11.29 -1.94 -13.65
CA ARG A 502 -12.17 -3.08 -13.97
C ARG A 502 -12.91 -2.86 -15.28
N LYS A 503 -13.64 -3.86 -15.77
CA LYS A 503 -14.65 -3.66 -16.83
C LYS A 503 -16.03 -3.37 -16.23
N ALA A 504 -16.76 -2.45 -16.85
CA ALA A 504 -18.13 -2.13 -16.49
C ALA A 504 -18.90 -1.48 -17.65
N LYS A 505 -20.24 -1.57 -17.60
CA LYS A 505 -21.09 -0.75 -18.47
C LYS A 505 -21.03 0.73 -18.05
N ALA A 506 -20.74 1.59 -19.01
CA ALA A 506 -20.67 3.04 -18.82
C ALA A 506 -21.75 3.78 -19.64
N ILE A 507 -22.07 4.98 -19.16
CA ILE A 507 -22.92 5.97 -19.84
C ILE A 507 -22.12 7.25 -20.08
N ARG A 508 -22.47 7.96 -21.16
CA ARG A 508 -22.01 9.32 -21.41
C ARG A 508 -23.09 10.29 -20.95
N ILE A 509 -22.69 11.28 -20.14
CA ILE A 509 -23.53 12.41 -19.74
C ILE A 509 -22.99 13.70 -20.36
N LYS A 510 -23.88 14.67 -20.60
CA LYS A 510 -23.53 16.04 -20.98
C LYS A 510 -23.80 16.99 -19.82
N VAL A 511 -22.83 17.85 -19.49
CA VAL A 511 -22.91 18.77 -18.35
C VAL A 511 -22.97 20.22 -18.82
N SER A 512 -23.92 21.01 -18.32
CA SER A 512 -24.01 22.44 -18.65
C SER A 512 -24.84 23.28 -17.67
N GLN A 513 -24.60 24.59 -17.64
CA GLN A 513 -25.41 25.56 -16.89
C GLN A 513 -26.86 25.66 -17.42
N THR A 514 -27.06 25.47 -18.72
CA THR A 514 -28.33 25.72 -19.42
C THR A 514 -29.10 24.47 -19.83
N GLY A 515 -28.49 23.28 -19.73
CA GLY A 515 -29.03 22.03 -20.28
C GLY A 515 -28.90 21.91 -21.81
N ARG A 516 -28.00 22.67 -22.45
CA ARG A 516 -27.89 22.78 -23.93
C ARG A 516 -26.46 22.73 -24.49
N SER A 517 -25.48 22.17 -23.75
CA SER A 517 -24.14 21.96 -24.31
C SER A 517 -24.06 20.61 -25.03
N GLU A 518 -23.54 20.60 -26.25
CA GLU A 518 -23.37 19.38 -27.06
C GLU A 518 -21.96 18.78 -26.95
N GLN A 519 -20.97 19.52 -26.45
CA GLN A 519 -19.55 19.12 -26.46
C GLN A 519 -18.97 18.84 -25.08
N ASN A 520 -19.65 19.20 -24.00
CA ASN A 520 -19.12 19.05 -22.63
C ASN A 520 -19.59 17.72 -22.01
N SER A 521 -18.85 16.64 -22.23
CA SER A 521 -19.24 15.29 -21.81
C SER A 521 -18.31 14.64 -20.78
N LEU A 522 -18.85 13.64 -20.07
CA LEU A 522 -18.15 12.79 -19.10
C LEU A 522 -18.68 11.36 -19.24
N VAL A 523 -17.79 10.36 -19.15
CA VAL A 523 -18.15 8.94 -19.24
C VAL A 523 -17.89 8.24 -17.91
N LEU A 524 -18.93 7.62 -17.36
CA LEU A 524 -18.91 7.04 -16.01
C LEU A 524 -19.95 5.92 -15.87
N THR A 525 -19.84 5.10 -14.82
CA THR A 525 -20.84 4.05 -14.56
C THR A 525 -22.17 4.65 -14.05
N PRO A 526 -23.35 4.11 -14.41
CA PRO A 526 -24.65 4.67 -13.99
C PRO A 526 -24.86 4.73 -12.46
N ASP A 527 -24.16 3.88 -11.72
CA ASP A 527 -24.16 3.81 -10.26
C ASP A 527 -23.14 4.75 -9.60
N HIS A 528 -22.37 5.54 -10.37
CA HIS A 528 -21.39 6.46 -9.81
C HIS A 528 -22.06 7.51 -8.92
N LYS A 529 -21.55 7.67 -7.70
CA LYS A 529 -22.02 8.70 -6.76
C LYS A 529 -21.46 10.07 -7.14
N ILE A 530 -22.34 11.05 -7.24
CA ILE A 530 -22.03 12.46 -7.51
C ILE A 530 -22.53 13.28 -6.32
N LEU A 531 -21.75 14.27 -5.91
CA LEU A 531 -22.17 15.18 -4.84
C LEU A 531 -23.14 16.23 -5.37
N THR A 532 -24.18 16.49 -4.59
CA THR A 532 -25.28 17.41 -4.89
C THR A 532 -25.87 17.96 -3.59
N PHE A 533 -26.92 18.78 -3.66
CA PHE A 533 -27.63 19.26 -2.48
C PHE A 533 -29.03 18.65 -2.38
N ASP A 534 -29.47 18.36 -1.16
CA ASP A 534 -30.88 18.17 -0.81
C ASP A 534 -31.20 18.92 0.50
N LYS A 535 -32.21 19.80 0.44
CA LYS A 535 -32.60 20.72 1.52
C LYS A 535 -31.39 21.41 2.17
N ARG A 536 -30.51 21.97 1.33
CA ARG A 536 -29.24 22.67 1.71
C ARG A 536 -28.15 21.77 2.28
N ASN A 537 -28.40 20.49 2.55
CA ASN A 537 -27.35 19.57 2.99
C ASN A 537 -26.61 19.00 1.78
N LEU A 538 -25.29 18.87 1.87
CA LEU A 538 -24.49 18.20 0.85
C LEU A 538 -24.75 16.69 0.94
N VAL A 539 -25.21 16.09 -0.15
CA VAL A 539 -25.59 14.67 -0.22
C VAL A 539 -24.99 14.00 -1.46
N GLU A 540 -24.90 12.68 -1.41
CA GLU A 540 -24.51 11.83 -2.55
C GLU A 540 -25.75 11.20 -3.21
N LYS A 541 -25.80 11.20 -4.54
CA LYS A 541 -26.80 10.46 -5.33
C LYS A 541 -26.11 9.71 -6.47
N LYS A 542 -26.67 8.58 -6.94
CA LYS A 542 -26.17 7.93 -8.16
C LYS A 542 -26.42 8.88 -9.35
N ILE A 543 -25.54 8.91 -10.34
CA ILE A 543 -25.74 9.73 -11.53
C ILE A 543 -27.05 9.38 -12.26
N ALA A 544 -27.45 8.10 -12.30
CA ALA A 544 -28.76 7.70 -12.83
C ALA A 544 -29.95 8.37 -12.09
N ASP A 545 -29.87 8.48 -10.76
CA ASP A 545 -30.91 9.12 -9.94
C ASP A 545 -30.95 10.63 -10.22
N VAL A 546 -29.79 11.29 -10.23
CA VAL A 546 -29.64 12.72 -10.58
C VAL A 546 -30.24 13.03 -11.95
N LEU A 547 -29.98 12.18 -12.95
CA LEU A 547 -30.53 12.30 -14.30
C LEU A 547 -32.05 12.11 -14.34
N SER A 548 -32.59 11.13 -13.62
CA SER A 548 -34.03 10.82 -13.62
C SER A 548 -34.87 11.86 -12.87
N GLU A 549 -34.36 12.39 -11.76
CA GLU A 549 -35.00 13.46 -10.98
C GLU A 549 -34.77 14.85 -11.61
N GLY A 550 -33.81 14.97 -12.53
CA GLY A 550 -33.38 16.21 -13.17
C GLY A 550 -32.62 17.14 -12.22
N ASP A 551 -31.99 16.60 -11.18
CA ASP A 551 -31.19 17.37 -10.22
C ASP A 551 -29.93 17.97 -10.87
N ALA A 552 -29.42 19.04 -10.27
CA ALA A 552 -28.14 19.61 -10.65
C ALA A 552 -27.03 19.00 -9.78
N LEU A 553 -25.87 18.71 -10.36
CA LEU A 553 -24.68 18.20 -9.65
C LEU A 553 -23.77 19.36 -9.19
N CYS A 554 -22.91 19.10 -8.21
CA CYS A 554 -21.91 20.06 -7.75
C CYS A 554 -20.66 20.06 -8.64
N ALA A 555 -20.15 21.26 -8.88
CA ALA A 555 -18.92 21.54 -9.63
C ALA A 555 -18.06 22.56 -8.85
N VAL A 556 -16.74 22.40 -8.91
CA VAL A 556 -15.79 23.24 -8.15
C VAL A 556 -15.44 24.49 -8.96
N GLU A 557 -15.87 25.66 -8.50
CA GLU A 557 -15.62 26.93 -9.18
C GLU A 557 -14.23 27.50 -8.92
N ARG A 558 -13.66 27.26 -7.74
CA ARG A 558 -12.34 27.76 -7.35
C ARG A 558 -11.42 26.64 -6.89
N ILE A 559 -10.18 26.67 -7.33
CA ILE A 559 -9.15 25.69 -6.95
C ILE A 559 -7.99 26.36 -6.17
N PRO A 560 -7.46 25.71 -5.12
CA PRO A 560 -6.33 26.21 -4.34
C PRO A 560 -5.02 26.22 -5.15
N ALA A 561 -4.00 26.91 -4.65
CA ALA A 561 -2.63 26.78 -5.16
C ALA A 561 -2.09 25.39 -4.78
N ALA A 562 -1.26 24.77 -5.62
CA ALA A 562 -0.44 23.65 -5.17
C ALA A 562 0.64 24.14 -4.20
N ALA A 563 1.11 23.27 -3.32
CA ALA A 563 2.16 23.58 -2.35
C ALA A 563 3.55 23.61 -3.02
N SER A 564 3.81 24.64 -3.81
CA SER A 564 5.10 25.01 -4.39
C SER A 564 5.36 26.49 -4.14
N GLU A 565 6.62 26.92 -4.04
CA GLU A 565 6.94 28.34 -3.83
C GLU A 565 6.26 29.25 -4.88
N PRO A 566 5.74 30.43 -4.49
CA PRO A 566 5.01 31.31 -5.40
C PRO A 566 5.94 31.84 -6.51
N VAL A 567 5.69 31.41 -7.74
CA VAL A 567 6.55 31.76 -8.88
C VAL A 567 6.27 33.18 -9.38
N GLN A 568 7.24 34.06 -9.12
CA GLN A 568 7.55 35.33 -9.80
C GLN A 568 6.43 36.40 -9.93
N GLN A 569 6.64 37.51 -9.21
CA GLN A 569 6.07 38.81 -9.58
C GLN A 569 6.84 39.39 -10.78
N GLY A 570 6.13 39.96 -11.77
CA GLY A 570 6.76 40.68 -12.89
C GLY A 570 5.94 40.68 -14.18
N ARG A 571 6.58 41.08 -15.29
CA ARG A 571 5.97 41.13 -16.63
C ARG A 571 5.87 39.77 -17.35
N LEU A 572 6.55 38.73 -16.86
CA LEU A 572 6.65 37.43 -17.55
C LEU A 572 5.30 36.74 -17.81
N PRO A 573 4.33 36.70 -16.88
CA PRO A 573 3.03 36.10 -17.16
C PRO A 573 2.32 36.78 -18.34
N TYR A 574 2.34 38.12 -18.40
CA TYR A 574 1.75 38.88 -19.51
C TYR A 574 2.48 38.60 -20.83
N LEU A 575 3.81 38.66 -20.84
CA LEU A 575 4.62 38.37 -22.03
C LEU A 575 4.38 36.94 -22.55
N ALA A 576 4.35 35.94 -21.67
CA ALA A 576 4.10 34.55 -22.05
C ALA A 576 2.71 34.39 -22.68
N GLY A 577 1.67 35.01 -22.09
CA GLY A 577 0.32 35.00 -22.67
C GLY A 577 0.27 35.61 -24.08
N ALA A 578 1.01 36.69 -24.32
CA ALA A 578 1.11 37.35 -25.62
C ALA A 578 1.91 36.53 -26.66
N ILE A 579 3.03 35.93 -26.25
CA ILE A 579 3.90 35.14 -27.14
C ILE A 579 3.28 33.77 -27.48
N PHE A 580 2.56 33.13 -26.57
CA PHE A 580 1.87 31.86 -26.87
C PHE A 580 0.61 32.03 -27.75
N THR A 581 0.13 33.25 -27.97
CA THR A 581 -1.04 33.54 -28.84
C THR A 581 -0.65 34.14 -30.19
N ASP A 582 0.06 35.27 -30.21
CA ASP A 582 0.45 36.00 -31.43
C ASP A 582 1.94 35.77 -31.80
N GLY A 583 2.63 34.84 -31.12
CA GLY A 583 4.04 34.53 -31.34
C GLY A 583 4.33 33.10 -31.79
N TYR A 584 5.59 32.89 -32.14
CA TYR A 584 6.19 31.61 -32.48
C TYR A 584 7.66 31.62 -32.05
N TYR A 585 8.15 30.52 -31.49
CA TYR A 585 9.56 30.36 -31.18
C TYR A 585 10.07 29.03 -31.73
N ARG A 586 11.38 28.95 -31.94
CA ARG A 586 12.09 27.72 -32.28
C ARG A 586 13.30 27.60 -31.37
N HIS A 587 13.49 26.43 -30.77
CA HIS A 587 14.67 26.11 -29.98
C HIS A 587 15.19 24.73 -30.38
N ASP A 588 16.44 24.68 -30.90
CA ASP A 588 17.15 23.44 -31.19
C ASP A 588 18.60 23.49 -30.67
N SER A 589 19.36 22.42 -30.85
CA SER A 589 20.72 22.33 -30.32
C SER A 589 21.65 23.41 -30.88
N ARG A 590 21.39 23.93 -32.10
CA ARG A 590 22.26 24.86 -32.83
C ARG A 590 21.69 26.28 -32.94
N HIS A 591 20.37 26.43 -32.95
CA HIS A 591 19.69 27.71 -33.16
C HIS A 591 18.58 27.94 -32.12
N GLY A 592 18.31 29.21 -31.83
CA GLY A 592 17.08 29.61 -31.14
C GLY A 592 16.62 30.96 -31.64
N TYR A 593 15.31 31.14 -31.81
CA TYR A 593 14.71 32.45 -32.08
C TYR A 593 13.29 32.54 -31.56
N VAL A 594 12.85 33.75 -31.26
CA VAL A 594 11.47 34.12 -30.94
C VAL A 594 10.97 35.09 -32.00
N THR A 595 9.69 35.02 -32.31
CA THR A 595 8.98 35.88 -33.26
C THR A 595 7.63 36.24 -32.67
N PHE A 596 7.30 37.53 -32.65
CA PHE A 596 5.97 38.05 -32.32
C PHE A 596 5.39 38.69 -33.59
N THR A 597 4.28 38.17 -34.10
CA THR A 597 3.72 38.62 -35.39
C THR A 597 2.53 39.53 -35.15
N GLN A 598 2.62 40.82 -35.51
CA GLN A 598 1.53 41.75 -35.26
C GLN A 598 1.26 42.78 -36.35
N LYS A 599 -0.01 43.16 -36.52
CA LYS A 599 -0.41 44.28 -37.38
C LYS A 599 -0.19 45.61 -36.66
N GLN A 600 0.58 46.51 -37.29
CA GLN A 600 0.75 47.89 -36.85
C GLN A 600 -0.53 48.68 -37.14
N THR A 601 -1.43 48.73 -36.16
CA THR A 601 -2.67 49.51 -36.17
C THR A 601 -2.77 50.28 -34.87
N PRO A 602 -3.39 51.48 -34.83
CA PRO A 602 -3.46 52.29 -33.60
C PRO A 602 -4.04 51.58 -32.37
N GLN A 603 -4.92 50.58 -32.55
CA GLN A 603 -5.45 49.78 -31.43
C GLN A 603 -4.49 48.71 -30.89
N LYS A 604 -3.34 48.50 -31.55
CA LYS A 604 -2.33 47.48 -31.22
C LYS A 604 -0.95 48.06 -30.89
N GLU A 605 -0.71 49.36 -31.08
CA GLU A 605 0.57 50.02 -30.78
C GLU A 605 0.99 49.81 -29.32
N ALA A 606 0.13 50.15 -28.35
CA ALA A 606 0.39 49.95 -26.92
C ALA A 606 0.52 48.46 -26.50
N PHE A 607 0.09 47.51 -27.33
CA PHE A 607 0.33 46.08 -27.09
C PHE A 607 1.72 45.66 -27.61
N ILE A 608 2.11 46.13 -28.80
CA ILE A 608 3.45 45.90 -29.36
C ILE A 608 4.53 46.50 -28.46
N GLU A 609 4.30 47.71 -27.96
CA GLU A 609 5.17 48.42 -27.01
C GLU A 609 5.36 47.62 -25.71
N GLU A 610 4.27 47.26 -25.02
CA GLU A 610 4.35 46.47 -23.77
C GLU A 610 5.03 45.11 -23.97
N VAL A 611 4.78 44.41 -25.08
CA VAL A 611 5.44 43.14 -25.40
C VAL A 611 6.94 43.34 -25.63
N SER A 612 7.33 44.41 -26.32
CA SER A 612 8.74 44.71 -26.61
C SER A 612 9.50 45.09 -25.32
N GLU A 613 8.94 46.01 -24.52
CA GLU A 613 9.50 46.38 -23.21
C GLU A 613 9.61 45.18 -22.27
N SER A 614 8.55 44.36 -22.17
CA SER A 614 8.56 43.17 -21.32
C SER A 614 9.62 42.15 -21.76
N PHE A 615 9.80 41.97 -23.08
CA PHE A 615 10.79 41.05 -23.62
C PHE A 615 12.23 41.53 -23.34
N GLU A 616 12.49 42.82 -23.50
CA GLU A 616 13.79 43.43 -23.18
C GLU A 616 14.09 43.39 -21.68
N GLU A 617 13.14 43.76 -20.82
CA GLU A 617 13.28 43.76 -19.36
C GLU A 617 13.59 42.37 -18.79
N ILE A 618 12.95 41.32 -19.32
CA ILE A 618 13.07 39.95 -18.80
C ILE A 618 14.33 39.25 -19.30
N PHE A 619 14.69 39.43 -20.58
CA PHE A 619 15.77 38.68 -21.21
C PHE A 619 17.06 39.49 -21.45
N GLY A 620 17.02 40.82 -21.35
CA GLY A 620 18.15 41.70 -21.67
C GLY A 620 18.46 41.80 -23.18
N TYR A 621 17.50 41.42 -24.03
CA TYR A 621 17.61 41.45 -25.50
C TYR A 621 16.30 41.97 -26.10
N GLY A 622 16.37 42.79 -27.15
CA GLY A 622 15.18 43.28 -27.84
C GLY A 622 14.58 42.29 -28.85
N LEU A 623 13.44 42.68 -29.42
CA LEU A 623 12.85 42.10 -30.64
C LEU A 623 13.31 42.89 -31.88
N ASP A 624 14.62 43.13 -31.97
CA ASP A 624 15.25 44.18 -32.79
C ASP A 624 15.12 43.97 -34.31
N HIS A 625 14.81 42.76 -34.75
CA HIS A 625 14.69 42.43 -36.16
C HIS A 625 13.23 42.47 -36.61
N THR A 626 12.89 43.38 -37.53
CA THR A 626 11.54 43.46 -38.11
C THR A 626 11.47 42.89 -39.52
N ARG A 627 10.40 42.15 -39.83
CA ARG A 627 10.11 41.64 -41.18
C ARG A 627 8.64 41.82 -41.52
N ILE A 628 8.36 42.58 -42.58
CA ILE A 628 6.99 42.77 -43.07
C ILE A 628 6.56 41.53 -43.89
N LYS A 629 5.46 40.91 -43.48
CA LYS A 629 4.73 39.87 -44.22
C LYS A 629 3.51 40.49 -44.89
N THR A 630 3.39 40.28 -46.20
CA THR A 630 2.18 40.61 -46.96
C THR A 630 1.37 39.34 -47.19
N SER A 631 0.10 39.38 -46.79
CA SER A 631 -0.86 38.27 -46.94
C SER A 631 -2.00 38.68 -47.86
N ASN A 632 -2.38 37.80 -48.80
CA ASN A 632 -3.47 38.04 -49.73
C ASN A 632 -4.62 37.08 -49.40
N GLY A 633 -5.75 37.60 -48.95
CA GLY A 633 -6.96 36.82 -48.67
C GLY A 633 -8.12 37.22 -49.57
N LEU A 634 -9.16 36.38 -49.65
CA LEU A 634 -10.48 36.80 -50.14
C LEU A 634 -11.44 36.91 -48.96
N LEU A 635 -12.22 37.99 -48.91
CA LEU A 635 -13.37 38.09 -48.03
C LEU A 635 -14.45 37.09 -48.50
N SER A 636 -14.66 36.01 -47.73
CA SER A 636 -15.57 34.91 -48.07
C SER A 636 -17.04 35.32 -48.30
N ARG A 637 -17.40 36.56 -47.96
CA ARG A 637 -18.75 37.12 -48.09
C ARG A 637 -18.92 38.12 -49.23
N THR A 638 -17.84 38.70 -49.76
CA THR A 638 -17.87 39.71 -50.84
C THR A 638 -17.05 39.32 -52.07
N GLY A 639 -16.16 38.33 -51.96
CA GLY A 639 -15.25 37.92 -53.03
C GLY A 639 -14.06 38.87 -53.24
N GLU A 640 -14.00 39.97 -52.51
CA GLU A 640 -12.94 40.98 -52.65
C GLU A 640 -11.60 40.45 -52.15
N ARG A 641 -10.53 40.71 -52.93
CA ARG A 641 -9.16 40.48 -52.50
C ARG A 641 -8.75 41.54 -51.48
N VAL A 642 -8.46 41.12 -50.27
CA VAL A 642 -7.90 41.97 -49.21
C VAL A 642 -6.42 41.64 -49.06
N VAL A 643 -5.58 42.65 -49.26
CA VAL A 643 -4.14 42.60 -48.96
C VAL A 643 -3.96 43.07 -47.51
N GLY A 644 -3.50 42.17 -46.63
CA GLY A 644 -3.21 42.47 -45.24
C GLY A 644 -1.72 42.37 -44.94
N THR A 645 -1.14 43.45 -44.42
CA THR A 645 0.24 43.45 -43.91
C THR A 645 0.28 43.12 -42.42
N ALA A 646 1.34 42.44 -42.00
CA ALA A 646 1.71 42.20 -40.60
C ALA A 646 3.24 42.29 -40.48
N THR A 647 3.74 42.63 -39.29
CA THR A 647 5.15 42.75 -38.98
C THR A 647 5.55 41.64 -38.01
N ASP A 648 6.53 40.82 -38.39
CA ASP A 648 7.26 39.98 -37.45
C ASP A 648 8.25 40.87 -36.69
N PHE A 649 8.20 40.84 -35.36
CA PHE A 649 9.23 41.35 -34.46
C PHE A 649 10.01 40.15 -33.93
N MET A 650 11.33 40.12 -34.11
CA MET A 650 12.13 38.90 -33.96
C MET A 650 13.39 39.11 -33.11
N SER A 651 13.72 38.09 -32.31
CA SER A 651 14.99 37.98 -31.60
C SER A 651 15.64 36.65 -31.94
N PHE A 652 16.90 36.65 -32.37
CA PHE A 652 17.67 35.43 -32.68
C PHE A 652 18.50 34.93 -31.49
N HIS A 653 18.21 35.40 -30.28
CA HIS A 653 18.87 34.95 -29.07
C HIS A 653 18.28 33.59 -28.62
N LYS A 654 19.18 32.66 -28.29
CA LYS A 654 18.79 31.30 -27.89
C LYS A 654 18.14 31.25 -26.50
N ALA A 655 18.53 32.14 -25.59
CA ALA A 655 18.03 32.15 -24.21
C ALA A 655 16.51 32.44 -24.11
N PRO A 656 15.94 33.48 -24.76
CA PRO A 656 14.49 33.65 -24.82
C PRO A 656 13.75 32.42 -25.38
N ALA A 657 14.26 31.85 -26.48
CA ALA A 657 13.64 30.68 -27.11
C ALA A 657 13.68 29.42 -26.22
N ALA A 658 14.74 29.25 -25.42
CA ALA A 658 14.82 28.18 -24.43
C ALA A 658 13.82 28.41 -23.28
N GLY A 659 13.70 29.65 -22.79
CA GLY A 659 12.75 30.02 -21.73
C GLY A 659 11.29 29.75 -22.12
N PHE A 660 10.86 30.16 -23.33
CA PHE A 660 9.51 29.84 -23.80
C PHE A 660 9.30 28.33 -24.03
N ALA A 661 10.33 27.58 -24.45
CA ALA A 661 10.24 26.12 -24.58
C ALA A 661 10.04 25.41 -23.24
N GLU A 662 10.70 25.88 -22.18
CA GLU A 662 10.53 25.36 -20.82
C GLU A 662 9.17 25.74 -20.23
N LEU A 663 8.75 26.99 -20.43
CA LEU A 663 7.43 27.47 -20.01
C LEU A 663 6.29 26.72 -20.70
N GLU A 664 6.36 26.44 -22.01
CA GLU A 664 5.30 25.69 -22.70
C GLU A 664 5.20 24.24 -22.19
N LYS A 665 6.34 23.61 -21.89
CA LYS A 665 6.39 22.24 -21.36
C LYS A 665 5.76 22.12 -19.97
N ASN A 666 5.93 23.14 -19.13
CA ASN A 666 5.50 23.15 -17.72
C ASN A 666 4.31 24.11 -17.46
N MET A 667 3.60 24.55 -18.50
CA MET A 667 2.68 25.70 -18.40
C MET A 667 1.52 25.48 -17.42
N THR A 668 1.02 24.25 -17.31
CA THR A 668 -0.09 23.90 -16.41
C THR A 668 0.33 23.93 -14.95
N SER A 669 1.45 23.30 -14.59
CA SER A 669 2.01 23.36 -13.23
C SER A 669 2.46 24.78 -12.85
N TRP A 670 3.04 25.54 -13.79
CA TRP A 670 3.40 26.94 -13.60
C TRP A 670 2.20 27.81 -13.20
N VAL A 671 1.09 27.71 -13.95
CA VAL A 671 -0.16 28.44 -13.66
C VAL A 671 -0.80 28.03 -12.34
N ILE A 672 -0.72 26.76 -11.93
CA ILE A 672 -1.28 26.30 -10.65
C ILE A 672 -0.57 26.98 -9.46
N GLY A 673 0.75 27.19 -9.55
CA GLY A 673 1.56 27.85 -8.53
C GLY A 673 1.52 29.39 -8.51
N MET A 674 0.89 30.03 -9.51
CA MET A 674 0.82 31.50 -9.59
C MET A 674 -0.09 32.13 -8.53
N ASP A 675 0.23 33.37 -8.16
CA ASP A 675 -0.63 34.28 -7.42
C ASP A 675 -1.67 34.99 -8.31
N GLU A 676 -2.69 35.63 -7.71
CA GLU A 676 -3.80 36.24 -8.46
C GLU A 676 -3.38 37.42 -9.37
N GLN A 677 -2.32 38.16 -9.06
CA GLN A 677 -1.80 39.24 -9.93
C GLN A 677 -1.21 38.66 -11.21
N SER A 678 -0.40 37.62 -11.07
CA SER A 678 0.29 36.93 -12.16
C SER A 678 -0.70 36.21 -13.07
N LEU A 679 -1.71 35.56 -12.50
CA LEU A 679 -2.82 34.94 -13.26
C LEU A 679 -3.61 35.97 -14.09
N LEU A 680 -3.94 37.13 -13.50
CA LEU A 680 -4.59 38.22 -14.23
C LEU A 680 -3.68 38.81 -15.31
N GLY A 681 -2.36 38.87 -15.09
CA GLY A 681 -1.37 39.25 -16.07
C GLY A 681 -1.33 38.30 -17.27
N PHE A 682 -1.26 36.99 -17.02
CA PHE A 682 -1.29 35.95 -18.05
C PHE A 682 -2.56 36.00 -18.90
N LEU A 683 -3.73 36.04 -18.25
CA LEU A 683 -5.02 36.17 -18.96
C LEU A 683 -5.12 37.47 -19.76
N ALA A 684 -4.53 38.57 -19.30
CA ALA A 684 -4.50 39.82 -20.05
C ALA A 684 -3.59 39.73 -21.29
N GLY A 685 -2.41 39.11 -21.20
CA GLY A 685 -1.52 38.87 -22.34
C GLY A 685 -2.17 38.00 -23.42
N VAL A 686 -2.80 36.89 -23.00
CA VAL A 686 -3.59 36.01 -23.88
C VAL A 686 -4.76 36.78 -24.54
N ALA A 687 -5.44 37.63 -23.77
CA ALA A 687 -6.55 38.44 -24.28
C ALA A 687 -6.10 39.55 -25.25
N ASP A 688 -4.90 40.10 -25.09
CA ASP A 688 -4.34 41.09 -26.02
C ASP A 688 -3.81 40.45 -27.31
N GLY A 689 -3.32 39.20 -27.27
CA GLY A 689 -3.00 38.43 -28.46
C GLY A 689 -4.25 38.06 -29.27
N ASP A 690 -4.86 36.92 -28.96
CA ASP A 690 -5.98 36.34 -29.74
C ASP A 690 -7.37 36.55 -29.08
N GLY A 691 -7.47 37.45 -28.09
CA GLY A 691 -8.74 37.80 -27.45
C GLY A 691 -9.65 38.70 -28.29
N SER A 692 -10.97 38.51 -28.15
CA SER A 692 -11.98 39.38 -28.75
C SER A 692 -13.20 39.56 -27.84
N LEU A 693 -13.78 40.77 -27.82
CA LEU A 693 -15.02 41.03 -27.10
C LEU A 693 -16.22 40.90 -28.03
N ASN A 694 -17.31 40.32 -27.53
CA ASN A 694 -18.58 40.30 -28.24
C ASN A 694 -19.13 41.73 -28.45
N ALA A 695 -20.14 41.88 -29.32
CA ALA A 695 -20.69 43.20 -29.66
C ALA A 695 -21.17 44.02 -28.45
N SER A 696 -21.67 43.36 -27.40
CA SER A 696 -22.12 43.96 -26.14
C SER A 696 -21.01 44.19 -25.10
N GLY A 697 -19.76 43.83 -25.39
CA GLY A 697 -18.60 44.05 -24.53
C GLY A 697 -18.62 43.30 -23.20
N ASN A 698 -19.42 42.24 -23.08
CA ASN A 698 -19.68 41.52 -21.82
C ASN A 698 -19.37 40.01 -21.88
N ARG A 699 -18.61 39.60 -22.89
CA ARG A 699 -18.04 38.27 -23.03
C ARG A 699 -16.72 38.41 -23.78
N LEU A 700 -15.65 37.92 -23.16
CA LEU A 700 -14.35 37.74 -23.78
C LEU A 700 -14.30 36.35 -24.40
N HIS A 701 -13.95 36.29 -25.67
CA HIS A 701 -13.61 35.07 -26.40
C HIS A 701 -12.09 35.04 -26.52
N ILE A 702 -11.47 33.96 -26.05
CA ILE A 702 -10.07 33.61 -26.30
C ILE A 702 -10.10 32.40 -27.22
N TYR A 703 -9.34 32.46 -28.31
CA TYR A 703 -9.10 31.32 -29.17
C TYR A 703 -7.74 30.73 -28.84
N ALA A 704 -7.67 29.40 -28.73
CA ALA A 704 -6.44 28.67 -28.44
C ALA A 704 -6.34 27.47 -29.40
N SER A 705 -5.32 27.48 -30.25
CA SER A 705 -4.99 26.39 -31.19
C SER A 705 -4.17 25.26 -30.54
N ASN A 706 -3.68 25.48 -29.32
CA ASN A 706 -2.85 24.57 -28.54
C ASN A 706 -3.60 24.14 -27.27
N GLU A 707 -3.67 22.83 -27.01
CA GLU A 707 -4.35 22.25 -25.86
C GLU A 707 -3.70 22.67 -24.53
N ASN A 708 -2.36 22.74 -24.45
CA ASN A 708 -1.67 23.19 -23.24
C ASN A 708 -2.06 24.63 -22.89
N LEU A 709 -2.15 25.51 -23.89
CA LEU A 709 -2.58 26.90 -23.69
C LEU A 709 -4.06 26.96 -23.25
N ALA A 710 -4.91 26.13 -23.84
CA ALA A 710 -6.32 26.04 -23.42
C ALA A 710 -6.44 25.59 -21.95
N GLN A 711 -5.70 24.54 -21.56
CA GLN A 711 -5.63 24.07 -20.17
C GLN A 711 -5.11 25.16 -19.21
N ALA A 712 -4.05 25.88 -19.59
CA ALA A 712 -3.48 26.96 -18.79
C ALA A 712 -4.46 28.14 -18.58
N VAL A 713 -5.19 28.53 -19.62
CA VAL A 713 -6.25 29.56 -19.53
C VAL A 713 -7.40 29.10 -18.63
N VAL A 714 -7.82 27.83 -18.72
CA VAL A 714 -8.85 27.26 -17.83
C VAL A 714 -8.38 27.22 -16.38
N LEU A 715 -7.17 26.74 -16.12
CA LEU A 715 -6.61 26.69 -14.76
C LEU A 715 -6.48 28.09 -14.16
N SER A 716 -6.06 29.08 -14.95
CA SER A 716 -6.02 30.48 -14.53
C SER A 716 -7.40 31.00 -14.15
N CYS A 717 -8.42 30.66 -14.93
CA CYS A 717 -9.80 31.00 -14.60
C CYS A 717 -10.24 30.34 -13.29
N LEU A 718 -10.06 29.03 -13.12
CA LEU A 718 -10.46 28.30 -11.92
C LEU A 718 -9.70 28.77 -10.67
N ARG A 719 -8.40 29.07 -10.74
CA ARG A 719 -7.64 29.65 -9.62
C ARG A 719 -8.23 31.01 -9.18
N LEU A 720 -8.70 31.82 -10.13
CA LEU A 720 -9.37 33.11 -9.89
C LEU A 720 -10.86 33.01 -9.50
N GLY A 721 -11.45 31.81 -9.48
CA GLY A 721 -12.89 31.61 -9.23
C GLY A 721 -13.79 31.96 -10.42
N ILE A 722 -13.33 31.68 -11.64
CA ILE A 722 -14.04 31.92 -12.90
C ILE A 722 -14.33 30.55 -13.54
N MET A 723 -15.58 30.27 -13.88
CA MET A 723 -15.94 29.09 -14.69
C MET A 723 -16.06 29.48 -16.17
N PRO A 724 -15.06 29.19 -17.03
CA PRO A 724 -15.13 29.48 -18.45
C PRO A 724 -16.13 28.56 -19.17
N GLN A 725 -16.64 28.98 -20.32
CA GLN A 725 -17.43 28.12 -21.21
C GLN A 725 -16.62 27.77 -22.46
N LEU A 726 -16.32 26.49 -22.65
CA LEU A 726 -15.49 26.00 -23.75
C LEU A 726 -16.36 25.45 -24.91
N SER A 727 -15.79 25.52 -26.10
CA SER A 727 -16.34 24.92 -27.33
C SER A 727 -15.21 24.72 -28.33
N ILE A 728 -15.20 23.60 -29.05
CA ILE A 728 -14.24 23.35 -30.12
C ILE A 728 -14.82 23.85 -31.44
N GLN A 729 -14.07 24.73 -32.11
CA GLN A 729 -14.31 25.17 -33.48
C GLN A 729 -13.37 24.46 -34.46
N ARG A 730 -13.57 24.69 -35.77
CA ARG A 730 -12.88 24.02 -36.89
C ARG A 730 -11.38 23.78 -36.61
N GLY A 731 -10.94 22.52 -36.69
CA GLY A 731 -9.52 22.15 -36.61
C GLY A 731 -8.92 22.25 -35.21
N SER A 732 -9.60 21.70 -34.19
CA SER A 732 -9.10 21.60 -32.80
C SER A 732 -8.82 22.94 -32.09
N CYS A 733 -9.41 24.04 -32.56
CA CYS A 733 -9.28 25.35 -31.90
C CYS A 733 -10.32 25.49 -30.78
N TYR A 734 -9.87 25.71 -29.54
CA TYR A 734 -10.70 25.97 -28.37
C TYR A 734 -11.14 27.43 -28.35
N ASN A 735 -12.45 27.68 -28.40
CA ASN A 735 -13.07 28.98 -28.12
C ASN A 735 -13.51 29.01 -26.65
N ILE A 736 -12.70 29.67 -25.82
CA ILE A 736 -12.86 29.81 -24.38
C ILE A 736 -13.58 31.13 -24.10
N GLN A 737 -14.77 31.05 -23.50
CA GLN A 737 -15.63 32.19 -23.24
C GLN A 737 -15.62 32.55 -21.76
N ILE A 738 -15.08 33.73 -21.45
CA ILE A 738 -15.05 34.30 -20.09
C ILE A 738 -16.15 35.35 -19.97
N LEU A 739 -16.94 35.25 -18.91
CA LEU A 739 -18.01 36.20 -18.57
C LEU A 739 -17.81 36.83 -17.18
N GLU A 740 -17.13 36.11 -16.28
CA GLU A 740 -16.88 36.49 -14.89
C GLU A 740 -15.56 37.28 -14.78
N LYS A 741 -15.45 38.18 -13.79
CA LYS A 741 -14.24 39.03 -13.54
C LYS A 741 -13.65 39.80 -14.73
N LEU A 742 -14.43 40.01 -15.81
CA LEU A 742 -13.95 40.69 -17.02
C LEU A 742 -13.29 42.06 -16.78
N GLN A 743 -13.78 42.84 -15.81
CA GLN A 743 -13.18 44.13 -15.47
C GLN A 743 -11.76 43.99 -14.86
N GLU A 744 -11.49 42.94 -14.09
CA GLU A 744 -10.18 42.67 -13.49
C GLU A 744 -9.16 42.25 -14.55
N ILE A 745 -9.57 41.45 -15.53
CA ILE A 745 -8.73 41.02 -16.66
C ILE A 745 -8.47 42.20 -17.61
N LEU A 746 -9.54 42.86 -18.07
CA LEU A 746 -9.46 43.90 -19.08
C LEU A 746 -8.79 45.19 -18.58
N SER A 747 -8.73 45.44 -17.26
CA SER A 747 -7.96 46.57 -16.72
C SER A 747 -6.45 46.45 -16.92
N ARG A 748 -5.93 45.22 -17.08
CA ARG A 748 -4.51 44.94 -17.34
C ARG A 748 -4.16 44.84 -18.82
N THR A 749 -5.15 44.61 -19.67
CA THR A 749 -4.95 44.56 -21.13
C THR A 749 -4.49 45.89 -21.71
N LYS A 750 -3.93 45.88 -22.92
CA LYS A 750 -3.42 47.05 -23.65
C LYS A 750 -4.27 47.36 -24.89
N ARG A 751 -4.85 46.34 -25.53
CA ARG A 751 -5.72 46.42 -26.72
C ARG A 751 -7.22 46.43 -26.38
N LEU A 752 -7.67 45.60 -25.44
CA LEU A 752 -9.11 45.42 -25.18
C LEU A 752 -9.63 46.40 -24.12
N ARG A 753 -10.85 46.92 -24.29
CA ARG A 753 -11.48 47.85 -23.32
C ARG A 753 -12.96 47.51 -23.16
N MET A 754 -13.44 47.54 -21.91
CA MET A 754 -14.87 47.39 -21.60
C MET A 754 -15.69 48.47 -22.33
N ARG A 755 -16.75 48.07 -23.03
CA ARG A 755 -17.80 48.98 -23.48
C ARG A 755 -18.83 49.12 -22.36
N ASN A 756 -19.53 50.26 -22.28
CA ASN A 756 -20.45 50.65 -21.20
C ASN A 756 -21.72 49.76 -21.07
N GLY A 757 -21.56 48.47 -20.81
CA GLY A 757 -22.62 47.47 -20.68
C GLY A 757 -22.83 47.03 -19.24
N LYS A 758 -23.83 47.61 -18.55
CA LYS A 758 -24.26 47.20 -17.19
C LYS A 758 -24.97 45.83 -17.19
N LYS A 759 -24.24 44.73 -17.42
CA LYS A 759 -24.73 43.36 -17.19
C LYS A 759 -23.62 42.46 -16.64
N HIS A 760 -23.64 42.22 -15.33
CA HIS A 760 -22.88 41.14 -14.71
C HIS A 760 -23.51 39.79 -15.09
N LEU A 761 -23.07 39.20 -16.22
CA LEU A 761 -23.33 37.79 -16.51
C LEU A 761 -22.23 36.93 -15.90
N GLY A 762 -22.59 35.71 -15.52
CA GLY A 762 -21.70 34.81 -14.82
C GLY A 762 -21.67 35.12 -13.32
N VAL A 763 -22.24 34.18 -12.56
CA VAL A 763 -22.36 34.18 -11.10
C VAL A 763 -22.47 32.73 -10.66
N LYS A 764 -22.07 32.42 -9.43
CA LYS A 764 -22.41 31.15 -8.77
C LYS A 764 -23.90 30.86 -8.96
N LEU A 765 -24.19 29.70 -9.53
CA LEU A 765 -25.54 29.24 -9.83
C LEU A 765 -25.85 28.03 -8.95
N PHE A 766 -26.98 28.03 -8.26
CA PHE A 766 -27.41 26.94 -7.39
C PHE A 766 -28.84 26.51 -7.71
N SER A 767 -29.18 25.23 -7.56
CA SER A 767 -30.54 24.74 -7.80
C SER A 767 -31.52 25.28 -6.77
N ALA A 768 -32.48 26.10 -7.20
CA ALA A 768 -33.49 26.65 -6.30
C ALA A 768 -34.35 25.55 -5.67
N ARG A 769 -34.65 24.47 -6.42
CA ARG A 769 -35.42 23.33 -5.94
C ARG A 769 -34.70 22.63 -4.77
N GLN A 770 -33.41 22.37 -4.94
CA GLN A 770 -32.61 21.60 -3.99
C GLN A 770 -32.16 22.41 -2.76
N LEU A 771 -32.03 23.73 -2.88
CA LEU A 771 -31.72 24.60 -1.74
C LEU A 771 -32.95 25.14 -1.00
N LEU A 772 -34.07 25.38 -1.69
CA LEU A 772 -35.18 26.18 -1.13
C LEU A 772 -36.54 25.49 -1.20
N GLY A 773 -36.62 24.24 -1.69
CA GLY A 773 -37.90 23.57 -1.99
C GLY A 773 -38.83 23.38 -0.79
N ASP A 774 -38.27 23.09 0.37
CA ASP A 774 -38.94 22.92 1.66
C ASP A 774 -39.27 24.27 2.35
N ILE A 775 -38.36 25.24 2.31
CA ILE A 775 -38.53 26.57 2.95
C ILE A 775 -39.18 27.62 2.04
N ILE A 776 -39.74 27.21 0.89
CA ILE A 776 -40.31 28.11 -0.12
C ILE A 776 -41.56 28.88 0.34
N GLY A 777 -42.13 28.51 1.49
CA GLY A 777 -43.14 29.29 2.18
C GLY A 777 -42.59 30.62 2.72
N GLU A 778 -41.39 30.57 3.31
CA GLU A 778 -40.75 31.65 4.07
C GLU A 778 -39.93 32.57 3.16
N VAL A 779 -39.03 32.01 2.35
CA VAL A 779 -37.99 32.77 1.65
C VAL A 779 -38.40 33.34 0.27
N ASN A 780 -39.70 33.38 -0.02
CA ASN A 780 -40.22 33.71 -1.35
C ASN A 780 -40.30 35.23 -1.64
N TYR A 781 -39.14 35.88 -1.70
CA TYR A 781 -39.00 37.30 -1.98
C TYR A 781 -39.86 37.80 -3.17
N LYS A 782 -40.81 38.69 -2.89
CA LYS A 782 -41.73 39.31 -3.87
C LYS A 782 -42.45 38.31 -4.79
N GLY A 783 -42.68 37.07 -4.33
CA GLY A 783 -43.29 36.02 -5.14
C GLY A 783 -42.38 35.38 -6.20
N ARG A 784 -41.09 35.76 -6.26
CA ARG A 784 -40.19 35.47 -7.39
C ARG A 784 -39.42 34.17 -7.30
N ILE A 785 -39.37 33.52 -6.12
CA ILE A 785 -38.59 32.29 -5.92
C ILE A 785 -39.42 31.04 -6.23
N ARG A 786 -40.73 31.04 -5.93
CA ARG A 786 -41.64 29.92 -6.24
C ARG A 786 -41.54 29.42 -7.71
N PRO A 787 -41.50 30.30 -8.74
CA PRO A 787 -41.30 29.86 -10.12
C PRO A 787 -39.94 29.19 -10.39
N TYR A 788 -38.89 29.53 -9.63
CA TYR A 788 -37.57 28.89 -9.77
C TYR A 788 -37.59 27.49 -9.16
N VAL A 789 -38.19 27.30 -7.99
CA VAL A 789 -38.38 25.97 -7.39
C VAL A 789 -39.23 25.08 -8.30
N GLY A 790 -40.44 25.54 -8.68
CA GLY A 790 -41.40 24.75 -9.46
C GLY A 790 -40.96 24.40 -10.88
N LYS A 791 -40.06 25.20 -11.48
CA LYS A 791 -39.43 24.91 -12.79
C LYS A 791 -38.01 24.37 -12.67
N ASN A 792 -37.58 23.98 -11.46
CA ASN A 792 -36.24 23.48 -11.16
C ASN A 792 -35.11 24.33 -11.75
N LEU A 793 -35.21 25.66 -11.66
CA LEU A 793 -34.26 26.62 -12.22
C LEU A 793 -33.07 26.88 -11.29
N LEU A 794 -31.95 27.27 -11.88
CA LEU A 794 -30.79 27.73 -11.13
C LEU A 794 -30.98 29.20 -10.70
N LEU A 795 -30.73 29.47 -9.43
CA LEU A 795 -30.71 30.79 -8.80
C LEU A 795 -29.28 31.37 -8.79
N ASP A 796 -29.20 32.68 -8.96
CA ASP A 796 -27.98 33.49 -8.79
C ASP A 796 -27.62 33.61 -7.30
N GLY A 797 -26.39 33.22 -6.93
CA GLY A 797 -25.88 33.26 -5.56
C GLY A 797 -25.87 34.65 -4.92
N ARG A 798 -25.73 35.74 -5.71
CA ARG A 798 -25.89 37.10 -5.17
C ARG A 798 -27.34 37.39 -4.82
N LYS A 799 -28.30 36.83 -5.57
CA LYS A 799 -29.74 36.95 -5.21
C LYS A 799 -30.09 36.11 -4.00
N LEU A 800 -29.40 34.97 -3.80
CA LEU A 800 -29.48 34.17 -2.58
C LEU A 800 -29.06 35.03 -1.38
N LEU A 801 -27.83 35.57 -1.40
CA LEU A 801 -27.29 36.48 -0.38
C LEU A 801 -28.16 37.73 -0.13
N SER A 802 -28.60 38.43 -1.18
CA SER A 802 -29.24 39.74 -1.00
C SER A 802 -30.75 39.70 -0.78
N ASN A 803 -31.45 38.59 -1.10
CA ASN A 803 -32.92 38.55 -1.06
C ASN A 803 -33.52 37.31 -0.41
N VAL A 804 -32.78 36.19 -0.31
CA VAL A 804 -33.30 34.92 0.22
C VAL A 804 -32.80 34.69 1.65
N ILE A 805 -31.49 34.80 1.84
CA ILE A 805 -30.81 34.62 3.14
C ILE A 805 -31.34 35.56 4.24
N PRO A 806 -31.63 36.85 3.99
CA PRO A 806 -32.21 37.73 5.01
C PRO A 806 -33.65 37.39 5.41
N MET A 807 -34.30 36.45 4.71
CA MET A 807 -35.67 35.97 4.99
C MET A 807 -35.70 34.56 5.60
N ALA A 808 -34.55 33.88 5.68
CA ALA A 808 -34.45 32.55 6.26
C ALA A 808 -34.37 32.61 7.80
N ASN A 809 -34.79 31.53 8.47
CA ASN A 809 -34.50 31.32 9.88
C ASN A 809 -32.98 31.19 10.13
N VAL A 810 -32.54 31.25 11.39
CA VAL A 810 -31.11 31.30 11.75
C VAL A 810 -30.31 30.10 11.22
N GLU A 811 -30.83 28.88 11.36
CA GLU A 811 -30.14 27.64 10.95
C GLU A 811 -29.99 27.56 9.42
N ASP A 812 -31.08 27.83 8.68
CA ASP A 812 -31.05 27.81 7.22
C ASP A 812 -30.24 28.97 6.65
N ARG A 813 -30.21 30.12 7.34
CA ARG A 813 -29.37 31.26 7.00
C ARG A 813 -27.89 30.90 7.05
N GLU A 814 -27.41 30.29 8.13
CA GLU A 814 -26.00 29.87 8.26
C GLU A 814 -25.60 28.89 7.13
N LYS A 815 -26.44 27.88 6.85
CA LYS A 815 -26.21 26.92 5.76
C LYS A 815 -26.17 27.60 4.39
N LEU A 816 -27.11 28.50 4.11
CA LEU A 816 -27.15 29.22 2.83
C LEU A 816 -25.98 30.22 2.69
N GLU A 817 -25.53 30.85 3.78
CA GLU A 817 -24.33 31.71 3.78
C GLU A 817 -23.05 30.88 3.52
N LEU A 818 -22.93 29.69 4.13
CA LEU A 818 -21.83 28.75 3.84
C LEU A 818 -21.83 28.31 2.37
N ILE A 819 -22.98 27.91 1.82
CA ILE A 819 -23.11 27.48 0.41
C ILE A 819 -22.80 28.64 -0.54
N ALA A 820 -23.31 29.85 -0.28
CA ALA A 820 -23.07 31.00 -1.15
C ALA A 820 -21.59 31.42 -1.20
N ASN A 821 -20.86 31.23 -0.11
CA ASN A 821 -19.43 31.56 0.02
C ASN A 821 -18.48 30.37 -0.24
N SER A 822 -19.02 29.17 -0.47
CA SER A 822 -18.27 27.95 -0.82
C SER A 822 -17.53 28.07 -2.15
N ASP A 823 -16.61 27.15 -2.43
CA ASP A 823 -16.00 27.01 -3.77
C ASP A 823 -16.90 26.22 -4.75
N LEU A 824 -18.18 25.98 -4.42
CA LEU A 824 -19.11 25.20 -5.23
C LEU A 824 -20.04 26.06 -6.10
N ARG A 825 -20.42 25.51 -7.24
CA ARG A 825 -21.60 25.88 -8.03
C ARG A 825 -22.33 24.62 -8.51
N MET A 826 -23.54 24.75 -9.04
CA MET A 826 -24.33 23.62 -9.55
C MET A 826 -24.52 23.68 -11.07
N LEU A 827 -24.43 22.53 -11.73
CA LEU A 827 -24.61 22.35 -13.17
C LEU A 827 -25.63 21.25 -13.45
N ARG A 828 -26.33 21.30 -14.59
CA ARG A 828 -27.22 20.21 -15.00
C ARG A 828 -26.44 19.11 -15.72
N ALA A 829 -26.79 17.87 -15.44
CA ALA A 829 -26.45 16.73 -16.28
C ALA A 829 -27.67 16.31 -17.12
N VAL A 830 -27.42 15.82 -18.33
CA VAL A 830 -28.39 15.08 -19.14
C VAL A 830 -27.73 13.83 -19.72
N MET A 831 -28.49 12.75 -19.93
CA MET A 831 -27.99 11.56 -20.59
C MET A 831 -27.69 11.88 -22.06
N ASP A 832 -26.58 11.37 -22.59
CA ASP A 832 -26.22 11.49 -24.01
C ASP A 832 -26.33 10.16 -24.73
N ALA A 833 -25.60 9.14 -24.28
CA ALA A 833 -25.55 7.83 -24.90
C ALA A 833 -25.15 6.73 -23.90
N GLU A 834 -25.55 5.49 -24.17
CA GLU A 834 -24.91 4.31 -23.56
C GLU A 834 -23.60 4.01 -24.30
N VAL A 835 -22.52 3.75 -23.56
CA VAL A 835 -21.17 3.51 -24.13
C VAL A 835 -20.86 2.01 -24.23
N GLY A 836 -21.64 1.16 -23.57
CA GLY A 836 -21.40 -0.28 -23.48
C GLY A 836 -20.36 -0.60 -22.41
N GLU A 837 -19.75 -1.80 -22.50
CA GLU A 837 -18.76 -2.28 -21.53
C GLU A 837 -17.35 -1.84 -21.91
N ILE A 838 -16.72 -1.04 -21.04
CA ILE A 838 -15.38 -0.47 -21.23
C ILE A 838 -14.51 -0.71 -20.00
N ASP A 839 -13.20 -0.51 -20.13
CA ASP A 839 -12.29 -0.42 -18.99
C ASP A 839 -12.55 0.90 -18.24
N VAL A 840 -12.85 0.77 -16.94
CA VAL A 840 -13.22 1.86 -16.04
C VAL A 840 -12.30 1.89 -14.81
N TYR A 841 -12.05 3.10 -14.32
CA TYR A 841 -11.00 3.42 -13.35
C TYR A 841 -11.56 4.18 -12.15
N ASN A 842 -10.94 4.04 -10.98
CA ASN A 842 -11.29 4.79 -9.77
C ASN A 842 -10.05 5.07 -8.91
N ILE A 843 -10.12 6.11 -8.07
CA ILE A 843 -9.08 6.46 -7.10
C ILE A 843 -9.66 6.66 -5.69
N GLU A 844 -9.00 6.11 -4.67
CA GLU A 844 -9.30 6.40 -3.26
C GLU A 844 -8.43 7.57 -2.81
N VAL A 845 -9.04 8.57 -2.16
CA VAL A 845 -8.42 9.84 -1.74
C VAL A 845 -8.61 10.01 -0.24
N GLU A 846 -7.57 10.50 0.42
CA GLU A 846 -7.45 10.63 1.87
C GLU A 846 -8.50 11.54 2.54
N ASP A 847 -8.90 11.17 3.76
CA ASP A 847 -9.82 11.83 4.72
C ASP A 847 -11.27 12.07 4.26
N THR A 848 -11.46 12.56 3.04
CA THR A 848 -12.74 13.14 2.59
C THR A 848 -13.60 12.17 1.80
N HIS A 849 -13.00 11.10 1.27
CA HIS A 849 -13.63 10.11 0.40
C HIS A 849 -14.26 10.70 -0.88
N ASN A 850 -13.95 11.95 -1.24
CA ASN A 850 -14.47 12.65 -2.40
C ASN A 850 -13.32 13.29 -3.20
N TYR A 851 -13.53 13.52 -4.50
CA TYR A 851 -12.51 14.11 -5.38
C TYR A 851 -13.14 14.79 -6.60
N VAL A 852 -12.32 15.51 -7.35
CA VAL A 852 -12.74 16.26 -8.56
C VAL A 852 -12.26 15.56 -9.82
N VAL A 853 -13.20 15.28 -10.73
CA VAL A 853 -12.92 14.85 -12.12
C VAL A 853 -13.21 15.97 -13.10
N PHE A 854 -12.60 15.94 -14.26
CA PHE A 854 -12.77 16.95 -15.30
C PHE A 854 -13.37 16.31 -16.56
N THR A 855 -14.39 16.99 -17.11
CA THR A 855 -15.00 16.63 -18.40
C THR A 855 -14.01 16.81 -19.57
N GLU A 856 -14.39 16.35 -20.76
CA GLU A 856 -13.68 16.60 -22.03
C GLU A 856 -13.47 18.10 -22.34
N MET A 857 -14.19 19.00 -21.66
CA MET A 857 -14.09 20.46 -21.78
C MET A 857 -13.62 21.10 -20.46
N TYR A 858 -12.83 20.37 -19.67
CA TYR A 858 -12.20 20.80 -18.41
C TYR A 858 -13.16 21.41 -17.38
N THR A 859 -14.41 20.93 -17.32
CA THR A 859 -15.36 21.32 -16.26
C THR A 859 -15.15 20.43 -15.02
N PRO A 860 -14.78 20.99 -13.86
CA PRO A 860 -14.53 20.21 -12.63
C PRO A 860 -15.83 19.76 -11.96
N ILE A 861 -16.10 18.46 -11.99
CA ILE A 861 -17.26 17.79 -11.39
C ILE A 861 -16.83 17.14 -10.07
N LEU A 862 -17.63 17.30 -9.02
CA LEU A 862 -17.34 16.74 -7.69
C LEU A 862 -18.00 15.38 -7.49
N VAL A 863 -17.20 14.36 -7.15
CA VAL A 863 -17.61 12.94 -7.14
C VAL A 863 -17.20 12.25 -5.84
N ARG A 864 -17.81 11.11 -5.51
CA ARG A 864 -17.59 10.42 -4.22
C ARG A 864 -17.34 8.93 -4.35
N ASN A 865 -16.47 8.40 -3.48
CA ASN A 865 -16.12 6.99 -3.40
C ASN A 865 -17.20 6.14 -2.69
N CYS A 866 -17.14 4.82 -2.89
CA CYS A 866 -18.13 3.89 -2.34
C CYS A 866 -17.89 3.55 -0.85
N HIS A 867 -18.71 4.15 0.02
CA HIS A 867 -18.68 3.99 1.48
C HIS A 867 -18.60 2.52 1.99
N ALA A 868 -19.33 1.59 1.39
CA ALA A 868 -19.46 0.21 1.86
C ALA A 868 -18.14 -0.58 1.88
N ALA A 869 -17.28 -0.34 0.88
CA ALA A 869 -16.00 -1.04 0.77
C ALA A 869 -14.99 -0.59 1.82
N ILE A 870 -15.01 0.71 2.15
CA ILE A 870 -13.95 1.38 2.92
C ILE A 870 -14.13 1.10 4.41
N VAL A 871 -15.32 1.40 4.95
CA VAL A 871 -15.66 1.12 6.35
C VAL A 871 -15.53 -0.37 6.69
N SER A 872 -15.83 -1.26 5.74
CA SER A 872 -15.67 -2.70 5.94
C SER A 872 -14.19 -3.12 5.98
N ARG A 873 -13.30 -2.48 5.22
CA ARG A 873 -11.84 -2.70 5.32
C ARG A 873 -11.30 -2.19 6.66
N GLU A 874 -11.69 -0.98 7.07
CA GLU A 874 -11.28 -0.38 8.36
C GLU A 874 -11.72 -1.24 9.57
N MET A 875 -12.89 -1.88 9.48
CA MET A 875 -13.42 -2.76 10.53
C MET A 875 -12.99 -4.24 10.38
N GLY A 876 -12.26 -4.60 9.32
CA GLY A 876 -11.87 -5.99 9.04
C GLY A 876 -13.03 -6.95 8.74
N ILE A 877 -14.18 -6.43 8.30
CA ILE A 877 -15.41 -7.21 8.08
C ILE A 877 -15.47 -7.66 6.60
N PRO A 878 -15.60 -8.97 6.31
CA PRO A 878 -15.77 -9.48 4.95
C PRO A 878 -16.94 -8.80 4.22
N CYS A 879 -16.69 -8.16 3.09
CA CYS A 879 -17.70 -7.36 2.39
C CYS A 879 -17.71 -7.63 0.89
N ILE A 880 -18.88 -7.97 0.36
CA ILE A 880 -19.14 -8.11 -1.08
C ILE A 880 -20.11 -7.01 -1.51
N VAL A 881 -19.71 -6.21 -2.48
CA VAL A 881 -20.50 -5.10 -3.00
C VAL A 881 -20.90 -5.34 -4.46
N GLY A 882 -22.00 -4.74 -4.90
CA GLY A 882 -22.36 -4.76 -6.32
C GLY A 882 -22.93 -6.10 -6.81
N THR A 883 -23.58 -6.88 -5.94
CA THR A 883 -24.23 -8.16 -6.31
C THR A 883 -25.44 -7.99 -7.25
N LYS A 884 -25.89 -6.75 -7.49
CA LYS A 884 -27.05 -6.33 -8.30
C LYS A 884 -28.42 -6.75 -7.75
N ASN A 885 -28.56 -7.96 -7.21
CA ASN A 885 -29.85 -8.52 -6.75
C ASN A 885 -29.79 -9.27 -5.41
N GLY A 886 -28.75 -9.08 -4.59
CA GLY A 886 -28.60 -9.73 -3.28
C GLY A 886 -29.83 -9.68 -2.36
N THR A 887 -30.52 -8.54 -2.22
CA THR A 887 -31.75 -8.41 -1.39
C THR A 887 -32.97 -9.14 -1.96
N ALA A 888 -32.92 -9.59 -3.21
CA ALA A 888 -34.01 -10.33 -3.87
C ALA A 888 -33.66 -11.82 -4.06
N ALA A 889 -32.37 -12.15 -4.17
CA ALA A 889 -31.87 -13.51 -4.32
C ALA A 889 -31.61 -14.21 -2.97
N LEU A 890 -31.33 -13.45 -1.90
CA LEU A 890 -31.25 -13.95 -0.53
C LEU A 890 -32.60 -13.77 0.19
N ARG A 891 -32.87 -14.63 1.17
CA ARG A 891 -34.07 -14.55 2.04
C ARG A 891 -33.67 -14.23 3.47
N GLU A 892 -34.48 -13.44 4.17
CA GLU A 892 -34.20 -13.14 5.57
C GLU A 892 -34.24 -14.42 6.44
N GLY A 893 -33.24 -14.58 7.31
CA GLY A 893 -33.01 -15.79 8.10
C GLY A 893 -32.25 -16.92 7.39
N GLN A 894 -32.03 -16.84 6.07
CA GLN A 894 -31.24 -17.83 5.31
C GLN A 894 -29.78 -17.83 5.81
N PHE A 895 -29.21 -19.00 6.09
CA PHE A 895 -27.81 -19.10 6.47
C PHE A 895 -26.92 -19.14 5.21
N ILE A 896 -25.90 -18.29 5.13
CA ILE A 896 -25.01 -18.20 3.98
C ILE A 896 -23.54 -18.08 4.38
N THR A 897 -22.66 -18.39 3.42
CA THR A 897 -21.23 -18.15 3.51
C THR A 897 -20.81 -17.10 2.49
N VAL A 898 -20.18 -16.03 2.96
CA VAL A 898 -19.68 -14.90 2.16
C VAL A 898 -18.17 -15.01 2.05
N ASP A 899 -17.66 -15.38 0.88
CA ASP A 899 -16.24 -15.34 0.54
C ASP A 899 -15.95 -14.02 -0.19
N ALA A 900 -15.62 -12.99 0.60
CA ALA A 900 -15.32 -11.67 0.09
C ALA A 900 -13.93 -11.59 -0.56
N SER A 901 -13.06 -12.58 -0.35
CA SER A 901 -11.78 -12.70 -1.06
C SER A 901 -11.98 -13.10 -2.53
N ARG A 902 -12.99 -13.94 -2.82
CA ARG A 902 -13.36 -14.35 -4.19
C ARG A 902 -14.57 -13.61 -4.77
N GLY A 903 -15.29 -12.83 -3.96
CA GLY A 903 -16.52 -12.14 -4.37
C GLY A 903 -17.71 -13.07 -4.59
N ILE A 904 -17.80 -14.18 -3.83
CA ILE A 904 -18.81 -15.23 -4.00
C ILE A 904 -19.64 -15.41 -2.72
N VAL A 905 -20.96 -15.54 -2.87
CA VAL A 905 -21.87 -15.94 -1.79
C VAL A 905 -22.44 -17.33 -2.10
N TYR A 906 -22.29 -18.23 -1.13
CA TYR A 906 -22.73 -19.62 -1.21
C TYR A 906 -23.90 -19.88 -0.27
N ASP A 907 -24.73 -20.86 -0.63
CA ASP A 907 -25.83 -21.32 0.23
C ASP A 907 -25.32 -22.20 1.38
N GLY A 908 -25.84 -21.95 2.58
CA GLY A 908 -25.49 -22.69 3.79
C GLY A 908 -24.09 -22.39 4.36
N ASP A 909 -23.69 -23.24 5.31
CA ASP A 909 -22.36 -23.23 5.92
C ASP A 909 -21.37 -24.02 5.05
N MET A 910 -20.62 -23.33 4.20
CA MET A 910 -19.62 -23.92 3.32
C MET A 910 -18.25 -23.91 3.98
N SER A 911 -17.65 -25.09 4.17
CA SER A 911 -16.28 -25.29 4.64
C SER A 911 -15.27 -25.04 3.51
N LEU A 912 -15.06 -23.76 3.18
CA LEU A 912 -14.06 -23.30 2.21
C LEU A 912 -12.64 -23.36 2.82
N GLY A 913 -12.01 -24.53 2.74
CA GLY A 913 -10.78 -24.86 3.44
C GLY A 913 -11.09 -25.72 4.66
N GLY A 914 -10.46 -26.90 4.73
CA GLY A 914 -10.93 -27.98 5.58
C GLY A 914 -10.57 -27.85 7.07
N GLU A 915 -11.59 -27.91 7.92
CA GLU A 915 -11.53 -28.69 9.16
C GLU A 915 -12.61 -29.77 9.07
N LYS A 916 -12.24 -31.04 9.28
CA LYS A 916 -13.23 -32.11 9.50
C LYS A 916 -13.72 -32.01 10.95
N LYS A 917 -15.04 -32.04 11.14
CA LYS A 917 -15.64 -32.55 12.37
C LYS A 917 -15.80 -34.05 12.21
N ASP A 918 -15.06 -34.83 12.98
CA ASP A 918 -15.42 -36.22 13.24
C ASP A 918 -16.30 -36.23 14.50
N GLU A 919 -17.54 -36.74 14.39
CA GLU A 919 -18.48 -36.84 15.51
C GLU A 919 -18.14 -38.01 16.43
N ALA A 920 -18.64 -37.95 17.68
CA ALA A 920 -18.19 -38.78 18.78
C ALA A 920 -18.46 -40.29 18.61
N GLY A 921 -17.44 -41.12 18.87
CA GLY A 921 -17.55 -42.59 18.78
C GLY A 921 -16.47 -43.36 19.55
N ALA A 922 -16.59 -43.40 20.88
CA ALA A 922 -15.90 -44.31 21.83
C ALA A 922 -14.34 -44.23 21.96
N PRO A 923 -13.77 -44.56 23.14
CA PRO A 923 -12.34 -44.40 23.39
C PRO A 923 -11.52 -45.66 23.01
N GLY A 924 -10.51 -45.52 22.15
CA GLY A 924 -9.63 -46.63 21.79
C GLY A 924 -8.32 -46.20 21.11
N THR A 925 -7.21 -46.37 21.83
CA THR A 925 -5.81 -46.42 21.34
C THR A 925 -5.32 -45.30 20.39
N ALA A 926 -4.51 -44.39 20.93
CA ALA A 926 -3.82 -43.35 20.15
C ALA A 926 -2.80 -43.94 19.16
N ALA A 927 -2.88 -43.50 17.90
CA ALA A 927 -1.83 -43.63 16.89
C ALA A 927 -1.21 -42.24 16.58
N PRO A 928 0.03 -42.15 16.06
CA PRO A 928 0.80 -40.91 16.14
C PRO A 928 0.34 -39.82 15.18
N MET A 929 0.20 -38.58 15.69
CA MET A 929 0.00 -37.40 14.84
C MET A 929 1.28 -37.06 14.06
N SER A 930 1.11 -36.57 12.82
CA SER A 930 2.19 -36.05 11.97
C SER A 930 2.91 -34.87 12.63
N SER A 931 4.23 -34.96 12.74
CA SER A 931 5.07 -33.98 13.43
C SER A 931 5.23 -32.67 12.65
N PHE A 932 4.77 -31.57 13.24
CA PHE A 932 5.26 -30.24 12.87
C PHE A 932 6.73 -30.10 13.29
N SER A 933 7.61 -29.82 12.34
CA SER A 933 9.04 -29.57 12.57
C SER A 933 9.27 -28.18 13.16
N ILE A 934 9.01 -28.02 14.45
CA ILE A 934 9.25 -26.80 15.23
C ILE A 934 10.75 -26.48 15.19
N VAL A 935 11.11 -25.27 14.76
CA VAL A 935 12.50 -24.77 14.81
C VAL A 935 12.90 -24.62 16.28
N PRO A 936 13.95 -25.32 16.78
CA PRO A 936 14.36 -25.22 18.17
C PRO A 936 14.95 -23.82 18.46
N THR A 937 14.54 -23.23 19.59
CA THR A 937 15.09 -21.98 20.13
C THR A 937 15.34 -22.14 21.63
N GLY A 938 16.40 -21.52 22.16
CA GLY A 938 16.67 -21.44 23.59
C GLY A 938 15.80 -20.36 24.28
N THR A 939 15.56 -19.26 23.59
CA THR A 939 14.63 -18.20 23.95
C THR A 939 13.20 -18.64 23.62
N LYS A 940 12.30 -18.53 24.60
CA LYS A 940 10.91 -18.98 24.45
C LYS A 940 10.05 -17.94 23.74
N ILE A 941 9.18 -18.38 22.84
CA ILE A 941 8.25 -17.53 22.10
C ILE A 941 6.85 -17.69 22.69
N TYR A 942 6.46 -16.73 23.50
CA TYR A 942 5.12 -16.64 24.09
C TYR A 942 4.19 -15.74 23.26
N VAL A 943 2.90 -15.79 23.55
CA VAL A 943 1.89 -14.90 22.95
C VAL A 943 1.29 -13.88 23.93
N ASN A 944 0.93 -12.72 23.38
CA ASN A 944 0.05 -11.72 24.00
C ASN A 944 -1.42 -12.07 23.70
N LEU A 945 -2.26 -12.20 24.72
CA LEU A 945 -3.70 -12.52 24.57
C LEU A 945 -4.59 -11.72 25.53
N ALA A 946 -5.87 -11.61 25.18
CA ALA A 946 -6.91 -10.95 25.97
C ALA A 946 -8.31 -11.54 25.71
N GLU A 947 -8.62 -11.88 24.45
CA GLU A 947 -9.92 -12.41 24.03
C GLU A 947 -10.00 -13.93 24.20
N VAL A 948 -11.09 -14.40 24.83
CA VAL A 948 -11.31 -15.83 25.13
C VAL A 948 -11.46 -16.66 23.86
N ASP A 949 -12.16 -16.14 22.85
CA ASP A 949 -12.44 -16.83 21.59
C ASP A 949 -11.17 -17.18 20.78
N LEU A 950 -10.07 -16.47 21.01
CA LEU A 950 -8.79 -16.72 20.35
C LEU A 950 -7.97 -17.83 21.03
N ALA A 951 -8.30 -18.25 22.27
CA ALA A 951 -7.47 -19.14 23.08
C ALA A 951 -7.17 -20.48 22.40
N ASP A 952 -8.21 -21.17 21.88
CA ASP A 952 -8.06 -22.48 21.22
C ASP A 952 -7.36 -22.37 19.85
N LYS A 953 -7.61 -21.30 19.10
CA LYS A 953 -6.94 -21.07 17.81
C LYS A 953 -5.45 -20.79 17.99
N VAL A 954 -5.09 -19.98 18.99
CA VAL A 954 -3.71 -19.56 19.23
C VAL A 954 -2.90 -20.63 19.96
N SER A 955 -3.53 -21.49 20.77
CA SER A 955 -2.83 -22.62 21.40
C SER A 955 -2.30 -23.63 20.37
N ARG A 956 -2.94 -23.76 19.20
CA ARG A 956 -2.49 -24.62 18.09
C ARG A 956 -1.25 -24.09 17.36
N LEU A 957 -0.85 -22.84 17.59
CA LEU A 957 0.38 -22.26 17.01
C LEU A 957 1.64 -22.79 17.71
N PRO A 958 2.82 -22.74 17.06
CA PRO A 958 4.10 -23.17 17.65
C PRO A 958 4.64 -22.12 18.66
N CYS A 959 3.85 -21.77 19.68
CA CYS A 959 4.21 -20.93 20.81
C CYS A 959 4.39 -21.76 22.09
N ASP A 960 5.27 -21.27 22.97
CA ASP A 960 5.71 -21.95 24.20
C ASP A 960 4.77 -21.67 25.39
N GLY A 961 3.69 -20.92 25.19
CA GLY A 961 2.75 -20.47 26.24
C GLY A 961 2.24 -19.05 26.01
N VAL A 962 1.51 -18.50 26.98
CA VAL A 962 1.01 -17.12 27.00
C VAL A 962 1.87 -16.30 27.98
N GLY A 963 2.54 -15.26 27.48
CA GLY A 963 3.49 -14.44 28.25
C GLY A 963 2.87 -13.17 28.81
N LEU A 964 1.73 -12.77 28.25
CA LEU A 964 0.88 -11.71 28.74
C LEU A 964 -0.58 -12.06 28.42
N LEU A 965 -1.31 -12.59 29.40
CA LEU A 965 -2.78 -12.63 29.39
C LEU A 965 -3.30 -11.40 30.13
N ARG A 966 -4.04 -10.54 29.43
CA ARG A 966 -4.59 -9.27 29.94
C ARG A 966 -5.94 -9.46 30.64
N ALA A 967 -6.07 -8.93 31.86
CA ALA A 967 -7.30 -8.97 32.66
C ALA A 967 -8.40 -8.04 32.14
N GLU A 968 -8.04 -6.95 31.47
CA GLU A 968 -8.90 -5.79 31.23
C GLU A 968 -10.16 -6.15 30.43
N PHE A 969 -10.04 -7.00 29.40
CA PHE A 969 -11.19 -7.48 28.63
C PHE A 969 -12.09 -8.41 29.45
N MET A 970 -11.49 -9.34 30.21
CA MET A 970 -12.26 -10.30 31.02
C MET A 970 -13.12 -9.60 32.08
N ILE A 971 -12.63 -8.50 32.65
CA ILE A 971 -13.31 -7.68 33.67
C ILE A 971 -14.23 -6.65 33.04
N GLY A 972 -13.85 -6.03 31.92
CA GLY A 972 -14.72 -5.14 31.15
C GLY A 972 -16.03 -5.82 30.72
N ASP A 973 -15.94 -7.08 30.32
CA ASP A 973 -17.10 -7.95 30.05
C ASP A 973 -17.97 -8.27 31.28
N ILE A 974 -17.42 -8.24 32.50
CA ILE A 974 -18.23 -8.38 33.73
C ILE A 974 -19.08 -7.11 33.93
N GLY A 975 -18.60 -5.96 33.46
CA GLY A 975 -19.39 -4.75 33.19
C GLY A 975 -19.75 -3.90 34.41
N GLU A 976 -19.52 -4.38 35.63
CA GLU A 976 -19.79 -3.66 36.88
C GLU A 976 -18.49 -3.46 37.69
N HIS A 977 -18.41 -2.34 38.43
CA HIS A 977 -17.22 -2.03 39.22
C HIS A 977 -17.04 -3.00 40.41
N PRO A 978 -15.83 -3.56 40.66
CA PRO A 978 -15.63 -4.55 41.73
C PRO A 978 -16.08 -4.10 43.14
N LYS A 979 -15.90 -2.82 43.51
CA LYS A 979 -16.35 -2.31 44.81
C LYS A 979 -17.87 -2.29 44.93
N LYS A 980 -18.59 -2.00 43.84
CA LYS A 980 -20.05 -2.10 43.80
C LYS A 980 -20.51 -3.55 43.99
N ILE A 981 -19.88 -4.49 43.30
CA ILE A 981 -20.16 -5.94 43.43
C ILE A 981 -19.94 -6.41 44.87
N LEU A 982 -18.84 -5.99 45.52
CA LEU A 982 -18.56 -6.28 46.93
C LEU A 982 -19.62 -5.68 47.87
N LYS A 983 -20.01 -4.42 47.67
CA LYS A 983 -21.04 -3.71 48.44
C LYS A 983 -22.42 -4.36 48.31
N GLU A 984 -22.72 -4.98 47.17
CA GLU A 984 -23.93 -5.78 46.92
C GLU A 984 -23.84 -7.23 47.43
N GLY A 985 -22.72 -7.65 48.04
CA GLY A 985 -22.50 -9.02 48.50
C GLY A 985 -22.28 -10.05 47.39
N ARG A 986 -22.08 -9.58 46.14
CA ARG A 986 -21.98 -10.41 44.93
C ARG A 986 -20.53 -10.82 44.59
N GLY A 987 -19.58 -10.68 45.51
CA GLY A 987 -18.15 -10.94 45.26
C GLY A 987 -17.85 -12.32 44.66
N GLN A 988 -18.56 -13.37 45.09
CA GLN A 988 -18.40 -14.72 44.54
C GLN A 988 -18.76 -14.80 43.04
N GLU A 989 -19.76 -14.03 42.59
CA GLU A 989 -20.17 -13.99 41.17
C GLU A 989 -19.04 -13.46 40.27
N PHE A 990 -18.29 -12.46 40.74
CA PHE A 990 -17.11 -11.95 40.04
C PHE A 990 -15.99 -12.99 40.00
N THR A 991 -15.68 -13.59 41.15
CA THR A 991 -14.66 -14.64 41.29
C THR A 991 -14.93 -15.80 40.35
N ASP A 992 -16.18 -16.27 40.29
CA ASP A 992 -16.59 -17.40 39.46
C ASP A 992 -16.52 -17.06 37.96
N LYS A 993 -17.05 -15.90 37.54
CA LYS A 993 -16.97 -15.43 36.15
C LYS A 993 -15.53 -15.25 35.66
N LEU A 994 -14.65 -14.71 36.50
CA LEU A 994 -13.24 -14.55 36.16
C LEU A 994 -12.52 -15.91 36.11
N ALA A 995 -12.78 -16.80 37.08
CA ALA A 995 -12.23 -18.16 37.10
C ALA A 995 -12.64 -18.98 35.88
N GLU A 996 -13.90 -18.89 35.43
CA GLU A 996 -14.37 -19.58 34.22
C GLU A 996 -13.60 -19.14 32.96
N LYS A 997 -13.37 -17.84 32.78
CA LYS A 997 -12.60 -17.32 31.64
C LYS A 997 -11.12 -17.72 31.72
N LEU A 998 -10.51 -17.58 32.89
CA LEU A 998 -9.12 -17.99 33.14
C LEU A 998 -8.92 -19.49 32.90
N ARG A 999 -9.91 -20.33 33.26
CA ARG A 999 -9.91 -21.78 32.99
C ARG A 999 -9.84 -22.09 31.50
N VAL A 1000 -10.52 -21.32 30.63
CA VAL A 1000 -10.47 -21.54 29.17
C VAL A 1000 -9.05 -21.34 28.64
N PHE A 1001 -8.38 -20.24 29.00
CA PHE A 1001 -6.99 -20.01 28.60
C PHE A 1001 -6.04 -21.06 29.18
N ALA A 1002 -6.14 -21.34 30.49
CA ALA A 1002 -5.25 -22.30 31.13
C ALA A 1002 -5.41 -23.72 30.55
N SER A 1003 -6.66 -24.13 30.25
CA SER A 1003 -6.95 -25.41 29.61
C SER A 1003 -6.47 -25.47 28.16
N ALA A 1004 -6.67 -24.42 27.36
CA ALA A 1004 -6.28 -24.41 25.95
C ALA A 1004 -4.76 -24.52 25.75
N PHE A 1005 -3.97 -23.96 26.66
CA PHE A 1005 -2.51 -23.98 26.57
C PHE A 1005 -1.85 -25.14 27.32
N HIS A 1006 -2.56 -25.86 28.18
CA HIS A 1006 -2.02 -26.92 29.04
C HIS A 1006 -1.17 -27.94 28.25
N PRO A 1007 0.04 -28.32 28.72
CA PRO A 1007 0.69 -27.92 29.98
C PRO A 1007 1.55 -26.64 29.89
N ARG A 1008 1.54 -25.90 28.76
CA ARG A 1008 2.33 -24.67 28.60
C ARG A 1008 1.84 -23.56 29.55
N PRO A 1009 2.74 -22.72 30.07
CA PRO A 1009 2.38 -21.67 31.02
C PRO A 1009 1.44 -20.63 30.43
N VAL A 1010 0.59 -20.08 31.29
CA VAL A 1010 -0.25 -18.91 31.04
C VAL A 1010 0.04 -17.88 32.11
N VAL A 1011 0.73 -16.80 31.75
CA VAL A 1011 1.08 -15.69 32.64
C VAL A 1011 -0.07 -14.69 32.64
N TYR A 1012 -0.93 -14.76 33.65
CA TYR A 1012 -2.01 -13.80 33.88
C TYR A 1012 -1.47 -12.53 34.51
N ARG A 1013 -1.63 -11.39 33.83
CA ARG A 1013 -1.40 -10.07 34.41
C ARG A 1013 -2.65 -9.64 35.17
N ALA A 1014 -2.50 -9.37 36.47
CA ALA A 1014 -3.57 -8.78 37.27
C ALA A 1014 -4.02 -7.42 36.71
N THR A 1015 -5.18 -6.92 37.15
CA THR A 1015 -5.82 -5.75 36.53
C THR A 1015 -4.97 -4.48 36.58
N ASP A 1016 -4.67 -3.92 35.42
CA ASP A 1016 -3.89 -2.69 35.26
C ASP A 1016 -4.75 -1.49 34.81
N PHE A 1017 -6.07 -1.59 34.98
CA PHE A 1017 -7.00 -0.49 34.70
C PHE A 1017 -6.61 0.79 35.47
N LYS A 1018 -6.66 1.90 34.75
CA LYS A 1018 -6.55 3.26 35.27
C LYS A 1018 -7.87 3.68 35.92
N THR A 1019 -7.83 4.74 36.72
CA THR A 1019 -9.01 5.31 37.39
C THR A 1019 -10.12 5.70 36.42
N ASN A 1020 -9.80 6.28 35.27
CA ASN A 1020 -10.77 6.62 34.23
C ASN A 1020 -11.37 5.38 33.54
N GLU A 1021 -10.63 4.28 33.40
CA GLU A 1021 -11.12 3.03 32.82
C GLU A 1021 -12.09 2.32 33.79
N TYR A 1022 -11.74 2.25 35.09
CA TYR A 1022 -12.66 1.80 36.14
C TYR A 1022 -13.91 2.68 36.25
N ARG A 1023 -13.79 4.00 36.07
CA ARG A 1023 -14.93 4.95 36.17
C ARG A 1023 -16.01 4.63 35.14
N ASN A 1024 -15.60 4.18 33.96
CA ASN A 1024 -16.49 3.81 32.85
C ASN A 1024 -17.25 2.49 33.07
N LEU A 1025 -16.87 1.67 34.05
CA LEU A 1025 -17.66 0.50 34.45
C LEU A 1025 -18.94 0.93 35.16
N ARG A 1026 -19.99 0.11 35.12
CA ARG A 1026 -21.27 0.43 35.76
C ARG A 1026 -21.09 0.62 37.27
N GLY A 1027 -21.29 1.85 37.72
CA GLY A 1027 -21.12 2.27 39.12
C GLY A 1027 -19.70 2.68 39.51
N GLY A 1028 -18.76 2.80 38.58
CA GLY A 1028 -17.39 3.24 38.85
C GLY A 1028 -17.28 4.70 39.30
N GLU A 1029 -18.18 5.58 38.84
CA GLU A 1029 -18.20 7.00 39.21
C GLU A 1029 -18.30 7.28 40.72
N GLU A 1030 -18.86 6.35 41.52
CA GLU A 1030 -18.97 6.46 42.98
C GLU A 1030 -17.62 6.21 43.68
N TYR A 1031 -16.74 5.40 43.10
CA TYR A 1031 -15.50 4.92 43.73
C TYR A 1031 -14.22 5.53 43.15
N GLU A 1032 -14.25 5.98 41.89
CA GLU A 1032 -13.06 6.48 41.19
C GLU A 1032 -12.89 8.00 41.31
N PRO A 1033 -11.74 8.52 41.81
CA PRO A 1033 -11.42 9.94 41.71
C PRO A 1033 -11.08 10.33 40.26
N GLN A 1034 -11.15 11.62 39.93
CA GLN A 1034 -10.65 12.12 38.64
C GLN A 1034 -9.19 12.53 38.78
N GLU A 1035 -8.31 11.86 38.06
CA GLU A 1035 -6.87 12.15 38.05
C GLU A 1035 -6.47 12.99 36.84
N ALA A 1036 -5.54 13.92 37.03
CA ALA A 1036 -5.01 14.74 35.94
C ALA A 1036 -4.13 13.95 34.96
N ASN A 1037 -3.47 12.88 35.43
CA ASN A 1037 -2.58 12.03 34.63
C ASN A 1037 -2.82 10.53 34.95
N PRO A 1038 -3.91 9.91 34.47
CA PRO A 1038 -4.26 8.53 34.82
C PRO A 1038 -3.19 7.49 34.46
N MET A 1039 -2.32 7.77 33.47
CA MET A 1039 -1.18 6.91 33.08
C MET A 1039 -0.22 6.63 34.25
N MET A 1040 0.06 7.64 35.09
CA MET A 1040 0.94 7.54 36.27
C MET A 1040 0.16 7.37 37.59
N GLY A 1041 -1.17 7.39 37.53
CA GLY A 1041 -2.09 7.50 38.65
C GLY A 1041 -2.36 6.20 39.41
N TRP A 1042 -3.50 6.12 40.07
CA TRP A 1042 -3.85 5.06 41.02
C TRP A 1042 -4.25 3.74 40.32
N ARG A 1043 -3.23 3.00 39.88
CA ARG A 1043 -3.32 1.72 39.16
C ARG A 1043 -2.26 0.70 39.60
N GLY A 1044 -2.43 -0.55 39.17
CA GLY A 1044 -1.53 -1.68 39.40
C GLY A 1044 -1.30 -1.98 40.89
N CYS A 1045 -0.08 -2.38 41.25
CA CYS A 1045 0.27 -2.73 42.64
C CYS A 1045 -0.03 -1.65 43.68
N GLY A 1046 0.07 -0.37 43.30
CA GLY A 1046 -0.30 0.73 44.18
C GLY A 1046 -1.78 0.68 44.61
N ARG A 1047 -2.64 0.16 43.74
CA ARG A 1047 -4.08 -0.03 44.01
C ARG A 1047 -4.37 -1.29 44.82
N TYR A 1048 -3.71 -2.40 44.53
CA TYR A 1048 -3.94 -3.68 45.23
C TYR A 1048 -3.69 -3.59 46.75
N ILE A 1049 -2.79 -2.69 47.17
CA ILE A 1049 -2.44 -2.48 48.58
C ILE A 1049 -3.39 -1.51 49.28
N THR A 1050 -3.98 -0.57 48.53
CA THR A 1050 -5.01 0.34 49.06
C THR A 1050 -6.42 -0.28 49.05
N GLU A 1051 -6.65 -1.28 48.20
CA GLU A 1051 -7.92 -1.99 48.02
C GLU A 1051 -7.71 -3.52 48.04
N PRO A 1052 -7.15 -4.09 49.13
CA PRO A 1052 -6.87 -5.53 49.19
C PRO A 1052 -8.12 -6.38 48.99
N GLU A 1053 -9.30 -5.89 49.38
CA GLU A 1053 -10.59 -6.55 49.20
C GLU A 1053 -10.98 -6.75 47.72
N VAL A 1054 -10.57 -5.83 46.83
CA VAL A 1054 -10.79 -5.95 45.39
C VAL A 1054 -9.81 -6.94 44.78
N PHE A 1055 -8.52 -6.82 45.11
CA PHE A 1055 -7.49 -7.72 44.59
C PHE A 1055 -7.67 -9.17 45.05
N SER A 1056 -8.22 -9.37 46.25
CA SER A 1056 -8.61 -10.69 46.79
C SER A 1056 -9.58 -11.45 45.86
N LEU A 1057 -10.44 -10.76 45.10
CA LEU A 1057 -11.32 -11.41 44.11
C LEU A 1057 -10.52 -12.07 42.97
N GLU A 1058 -9.48 -11.40 42.46
CA GLU A 1058 -8.59 -11.98 41.46
C GLU A 1058 -7.77 -13.13 42.02
N LEU A 1059 -7.25 -13.00 43.25
CA LEU A 1059 -6.51 -14.07 43.92
C LEU A 1059 -7.38 -15.32 44.14
N ASN A 1060 -8.63 -15.15 44.56
CA ASN A 1060 -9.58 -16.24 44.70
C ASN A 1060 -9.91 -16.90 43.34
N ALA A 1061 -10.02 -16.14 42.26
CA ALA A 1061 -10.24 -16.69 40.92
C ALA A 1061 -9.04 -17.52 40.44
N ILE A 1062 -7.81 -17.04 40.65
CA ILE A 1062 -6.57 -17.78 40.35
C ILE A 1062 -6.49 -19.06 41.19
N LYS A 1063 -6.80 -18.98 42.49
CA LYS A 1063 -6.86 -20.14 43.38
C LYS A 1063 -7.84 -21.18 42.88
N LYS A 1064 -9.08 -20.77 42.57
CA LYS A 1064 -10.13 -21.64 42.01
C LYS A 1064 -9.66 -22.37 40.75
N VAL A 1065 -9.00 -21.66 39.83
CA VAL A 1065 -8.45 -22.27 38.59
C VAL A 1065 -7.33 -23.27 38.86
N ARG A 1066 -6.46 -23.01 39.84
CA ARG A 1066 -5.35 -23.89 40.18
C ARG A 1066 -5.74 -25.07 41.06
N GLU A 1067 -6.71 -24.92 41.96
CA GLU A 1067 -7.10 -25.92 42.96
C GLU A 1067 -8.31 -26.73 42.53
N GLU A 1068 -9.44 -26.09 42.20
CA GLU A 1068 -10.68 -26.78 41.81
C GLU A 1068 -10.62 -27.29 40.37
N TYR A 1069 -10.20 -26.46 39.42
CA TYR A 1069 -10.08 -26.85 38.01
C TYR A 1069 -8.74 -27.55 37.67
N GLY A 1070 -7.83 -27.68 38.64
CA GLY A 1070 -6.56 -28.41 38.49
C GLY A 1070 -5.54 -27.79 37.52
N MET A 1071 -5.76 -26.57 37.01
CA MET A 1071 -4.93 -25.96 35.97
C MET A 1071 -3.65 -25.35 36.56
N LYS A 1072 -2.65 -26.20 36.85
CA LYS A 1072 -1.38 -25.80 37.47
C LYS A 1072 -0.48 -24.93 36.59
N ASN A 1073 -0.80 -24.73 35.31
CA ASN A 1073 -0.02 -23.90 34.38
C ASN A 1073 -0.36 -22.39 34.41
N LEU A 1074 -1.34 -21.96 35.22
CA LEU A 1074 -1.67 -20.53 35.42
C LEU A 1074 -0.71 -19.85 36.41
N TRP A 1075 0.05 -18.85 35.97
CA TRP A 1075 0.97 -18.04 36.77
C TRP A 1075 0.46 -16.60 36.92
N LEU A 1076 0.96 -15.87 37.92
CA LEU A 1076 0.56 -14.48 38.21
C LEU A 1076 1.68 -13.49 37.87
N MET A 1077 1.34 -12.40 37.19
CA MET A 1077 2.18 -11.25 36.94
C MET A 1077 1.55 -9.97 37.50
N LEU A 1078 2.36 -9.19 38.21
CA LEU A 1078 1.94 -7.95 38.87
C LEU A 1078 2.36 -6.71 38.05
N PRO A 1079 1.42 -5.87 37.57
CA PRO A 1079 1.71 -4.62 36.87
C PRO A 1079 1.99 -3.44 37.81
N PHE A 1080 2.65 -2.42 37.24
CA PHE A 1080 2.87 -1.09 37.78
C PHE A 1080 3.46 -1.06 39.21
N VAL A 1081 4.39 -1.98 39.45
CA VAL A 1081 5.18 -2.09 40.68
C VAL A 1081 6.11 -0.89 40.78
N ARG A 1082 6.00 -0.08 41.84
CA ARG A 1082 6.83 1.13 42.02
C ARG A 1082 7.91 0.94 43.08
N ARG A 1083 7.62 0.18 44.14
CA ARG A 1083 8.46 0.08 45.36
C ARG A 1083 8.60 -1.36 45.86
N ILE A 1084 9.76 -1.70 46.43
CA ILE A 1084 10.05 -3.01 47.05
C ILE A 1084 9.00 -3.41 48.11
N GLY A 1085 8.55 -2.45 48.92
CA GLY A 1085 7.52 -2.69 49.95
C GLY A 1085 6.17 -3.15 49.39
N GLU A 1086 5.87 -2.85 48.12
CA GLU A 1086 4.61 -3.24 47.48
C GLU A 1086 4.59 -4.76 47.18
N ILE A 1087 5.71 -5.30 46.71
CA ILE A 1087 5.88 -6.74 46.52
C ILE A 1087 5.85 -7.49 47.85
N ARG A 1088 6.44 -6.93 48.91
CA ARG A 1088 6.34 -7.52 50.26
C ARG A 1088 4.89 -7.62 50.74
N ALA A 1089 4.11 -6.55 50.61
CA ALA A 1089 2.69 -6.56 50.98
C ALA A 1089 1.88 -7.58 50.17
N ILE A 1090 2.05 -7.61 48.85
CA ILE A 1090 1.33 -8.56 47.97
C ILE A 1090 1.75 -10.01 48.24
N ARG A 1091 3.01 -10.27 48.61
CA ARG A 1091 3.46 -11.62 49.02
C ARG A 1091 2.79 -12.11 50.30
N GLU A 1092 2.47 -11.23 51.26
CA GLU A 1092 1.67 -11.63 52.43
C GLU A 1092 0.21 -11.91 52.02
N MET A 1093 -0.44 -11.06 51.21
CA MET A 1093 -1.79 -11.33 50.69
C MET A 1093 -1.87 -12.67 49.94
N LEU A 1094 -0.85 -12.99 49.13
CA LEU A 1094 -0.76 -14.27 48.42
C LEU A 1094 -0.68 -15.46 49.38
N LYS A 1095 0.07 -15.35 50.49
CA LYS A 1095 0.12 -16.39 51.54
C LYS A 1095 -1.21 -16.54 52.25
N GLU A 1096 -1.88 -15.44 52.60
CA GLU A 1096 -3.21 -15.45 53.24
C GLU A 1096 -4.25 -16.18 52.37
N HIS A 1097 -4.15 -16.04 51.05
CA HIS A 1097 -4.99 -16.75 50.10
C HIS A 1097 -4.53 -18.20 49.79
N GLY A 1098 -3.37 -18.63 50.30
CA GLY A 1098 -2.79 -19.97 50.04
C GLY A 1098 -2.02 -20.11 48.72
N LEU A 1099 -1.80 -19.01 47.99
CA LEU A 1099 -1.05 -18.97 46.74
C LEU A 1099 0.45 -18.85 47.01
N HIS A 1100 1.08 -19.99 47.31
CA HIS A 1100 2.52 -20.05 47.58
C HIS A 1100 3.37 -20.28 46.32
N ARG A 1101 4.50 -19.57 46.23
CA ARG A 1101 5.51 -19.76 45.17
C ARG A 1101 6.04 -21.18 45.21
N THR A 1102 5.87 -21.91 44.10
CA THR A 1102 6.21 -23.34 43.95
C THR A 1102 6.77 -23.57 42.55
N LEU A 1103 7.25 -24.78 42.23
CA LEU A 1103 7.68 -25.11 40.87
C LEU A 1103 6.58 -24.84 39.82
N ASP A 1104 5.32 -25.03 40.22
CA ASP A 1104 4.14 -24.92 39.37
C ASP A 1104 3.41 -23.57 39.51
N PHE A 1105 3.71 -22.74 40.51
CA PHE A 1105 3.16 -21.39 40.66
C PHE A 1105 4.27 -20.36 40.73
N LYS A 1106 4.40 -19.58 39.67
CA LYS A 1106 5.41 -18.53 39.55
C LYS A 1106 4.78 -17.15 39.74
N LEU A 1107 5.52 -16.30 40.45
CA LEU A 1107 5.22 -14.89 40.64
C LEU A 1107 6.14 -14.03 39.77
N TRP A 1108 5.55 -13.32 38.84
CA TRP A 1108 6.24 -12.39 37.94
C TRP A 1108 5.89 -10.95 38.27
N ILE A 1109 6.76 -10.02 37.87
CA ILE A 1109 6.46 -8.57 37.91
C ILE A 1109 6.65 -7.95 36.53
N MET A 1110 5.91 -6.88 36.25
CA MET A 1110 6.13 -6.10 35.05
C MET A 1110 7.19 -5.02 35.32
N VAL A 1111 8.24 -5.00 34.51
CA VAL A 1111 9.32 -4.00 34.57
C VAL A 1111 8.97 -2.90 33.57
N GLU A 1112 8.19 -1.94 34.05
CA GLU A 1112 7.58 -0.89 33.22
C GLU A 1112 7.72 0.53 33.80
N VAL A 1113 8.30 0.67 35.00
CA VAL A 1113 8.62 1.98 35.59
C VAL A 1113 10.12 2.09 35.88
N PRO A 1114 10.76 3.27 35.76
CA PRO A 1114 12.20 3.41 35.93
C PRO A 1114 12.75 2.88 37.27
N SER A 1115 11.99 2.97 38.37
CA SER A 1115 12.44 2.43 39.66
C SER A 1115 12.65 0.91 39.64
N THR A 1116 11.85 0.16 38.86
CA THR A 1116 12.04 -1.29 38.69
C THR A 1116 13.29 -1.64 37.88
N VAL A 1117 13.71 -0.78 36.93
CA VAL A 1117 14.97 -0.95 36.18
C VAL A 1117 16.19 -0.74 37.07
N PHE A 1118 16.17 0.30 37.91
CA PHE A 1118 17.31 0.63 38.76
C PHE A 1118 17.46 -0.33 39.94
N LEU A 1119 16.35 -0.78 40.54
CA LEU A 1119 16.31 -1.65 41.73
C LEU A 1119 16.02 -3.12 41.40
N ILE A 1120 16.20 -3.54 40.14
CA ILE A 1120 15.86 -4.89 39.66
C ILE A 1120 16.54 -6.01 40.47
N ASP A 1121 17.76 -5.77 40.95
CA ASP A 1121 18.51 -6.64 41.86
C ASP A 1121 17.77 -6.88 43.18
N GLN A 1122 17.22 -5.83 43.79
CA GLN A 1122 16.44 -5.93 45.03
C GLN A 1122 15.10 -6.63 44.78
N PHE A 1123 14.44 -6.37 43.64
CA PHE A 1123 13.23 -7.11 43.26
C PHE A 1123 13.50 -8.61 43.04
N CYS A 1124 14.67 -8.98 42.49
CA CYS A 1124 15.10 -10.38 42.40
C CYS A 1124 15.31 -11.00 43.79
N GLN A 1125 15.95 -10.28 44.73
CA GLN A 1125 16.14 -10.73 46.11
C GLN A 1125 14.82 -10.93 46.89
N GLU A 1126 13.75 -10.20 46.54
CA GLU A 1126 12.40 -10.43 47.08
C GLU A 1126 11.73 -11.72 46.59
N GLY A 1127 12.38 -12.51 45.74
CA GLY A 1127 11.90 -13.84 45.36
C GLY A 1127 10.78 -13.84 44.32
N ILE A 1128 10.92 -12.99 43.30
CA ILE A 1128 10.22 -13.16 42.02
C ILE A 1128 10.83 -14.33 41.22
N ASP A 1129 10.06 -14.97 40.33
CA ASP A 1129 10.54 -16.04 39.44
C ASP A 1129 10.80 -15.55 38.01
N GLY A 1130 10.26 -14.39 37.67
CA GLY A 1130 10.42 -13.77 36.37
C GLY A 1130 9.99 -12.31 36.33
N VAL A 1131 10.34 -11.66 35.23
CA VAL A 1131 9.91 -10.33 34.86
C VAL A 1131 9.41 -10.31 33.42
N SER A 1132 8.44 -9.45 33.14
CA SER A 1132 8.15 -9.04 31.76
C SER A 1132 8.39 -7.55 31.61
N ILE A 1133 9.28 -7.16 30.71
CA ILE A 1133 9.51 -5.75 30.38
C ILE A 1133 8.28 -5.23 29.64
N GLY A 1134 7.59 -4.23 30.21
CA GLY A 1134 6.51 -3.51 29.56
C GLY A 1134 7.08 -2.38 28.72
N SER A 1135 7.44 -2.67 27.47
CA SER A 1135 8.22 -1.73 26.63
C SER A 1135 7.50 -0.40 26.40
N ASN A 1136 6.17 -0.42 26.34
CA ASN A 1136 5.31 0.76 26.20
C ASN A 1136 5.50 1.77 27.33
N ASP A 1137 4.95 1.46 28.52
CA ASP A 1137 4.96 2.34 29.69
C ASP A 1137 6.41 2.64 30.15
N LEU A 1138 7.35 1.70 29.95
CA LEU A 1138 8.77 1.95 30.21
C LEU A 1138 9.36 3.03 29.30
N THR A 1139 9.04 3.01 28.00
CA THR A 1139 9.48 4.03 27.03
C THR A 1139 8.85 5.38 27.37
N GLN A 1140 7.56 5.40 27.69
CA GLN A 1140 6.85 6.63 28.11
C GLN A 1140 7.54 7.28 29.32
N LEU A 1141 7.88 6.49 30.34
CA LEU A 1141 8.43 7.01 31.60
C LEU A 1141 9.94 7.26 31.56
N ILE A 1142 10.71 6.60 30.70
CA ILE A 1142 12.13 6.91 30.47
C ILE A 1142 12.30 8.17 29.63
N LEU A 1143 11.46 8.37 28.61
CA LEU A 1143 11.55 9.53 27.72
C LEU A 1143 10.74 10.75 28.23
N GLY A 1144 9.81 10.55 29.16
CA GLY A 1144 8.90 11.60 29.63
C GLY A 1144 7.82 11.97 28.61
N ILE A 1145 7.42 11.01 27.76
CA ILE A 1145 6.50 11.20 26.63
C ILE A 1145 5.18 10.47 26.89
N ASP A 1146 4.07 11.18 26.78
CA ASP A 1146 2.77 10.53 26.60
C ASP A 1146 2.56 10.23 25.12
N ARG A 1147 2.47 8.95 24.76
CA ARG A 1147 2.28 8.52 23.36
C ARG A 1147 0.89 8.83 22.81
N ASP A 1148 -0.09 9.03 23.70
CA ASP A 1148 -1.45 9.41 23.32
C ASP A 1148 -1.54 10.93 23.01
N ASN A 1149 -0.45 11.68 23.27
CA ASN A 1149 -0.31 13.09 22.88
C ASN A 1149 0.24 13.21 21.46
N ALA A 1150 -0.64 13.58 20.52
CA ALA A 1150 -0.31 13.69 19.09
C ALA A 1150 0.90 14.58 18.75
N THR A 1151 1.25 15.55 19.60
CA THR A 1151 2.41 16.45 19.39
C THR A 1151 3.75 15.78 19.75
N LEU A 1152 3.75 14.79 20.65
CA LEU A 1152 4.96 14.13 21.15
C LEU A 1152 5.07 12.65 20.73
N ALA A 1153 4.00 12.08 20.16
CA ALA A 1153 3.94 10.69 19.69
C ALA A 1153 5.06 10.34 18.69
N GLU A 1154 5.51 11.29 17.86
CA GLU A 1154 6.62 11.10 16.91
C GLU A 1154 7.97 10.85 17.63
N GLY A 1155 8.13 11.31 18.87
CA GLY A 1155 9.31 11.06 19.70
C GLY A 1155 9.29 9.73 20.47
N PHE A 1156 8.21 8.95 20.37
CA PHE A 1156 8.07 7.66 21.04
C PHE A 1156 8.74 6.53 20.22
N ASP A 1157 9.92 6.06 20.65
CA ASP A 1157 10.58 4.89 20.06
C ASP A 1157 11.15 3.97 21.15
N GLU A 1158 10.65 2.73 21.21
CA GLU A 1158 11.09 1.67 22.13
C GLU A 1158 12.56 1.25 21.90
N ARG A 1159 13.12 1.58 20.73
CA ARG A 1159 14.53 1.35 20.34
C ARG A 1159 15.44 2.53 20.70
N ASN A 1160 14.93 3.55 21.39
CA ASN A 1160 15.75 4.66 21.88
C ASN A 1160 16.89 4.14 22.78
N GLN A 1161 18.08 4.74 22.67
CA GLN A 1161 19.27 4.30 23.42
C GLN A 1161 19.09 4.31 24.94
N ALA A 1162 18.27 5.22 25.50
CA ALA A 1162 17.97 5.23 26.93
C ALA A 1162 17.15 3.99 27.34
N VAL A 1163 16.15 3.62 26.53
CA VAL A 1163 15.30 2.45 26.74
C VAL A 1163 16.09 1.15 26.52
N LEU A 1164 16.88 1.06 25.45
CA LEU A 1164 17.74 -0.10 25.20
C LEU A 1164 18.74 -0.37 26.33
N ARG A 1165 19.34 0.67 26.93
CA ARG A 1165 20.23 0.53 28.09
C ARG A 1165 19.50 0.07 29.36
N ALA A 1166 18.26 0.55 29.56
CA ALA A 1166 17.41 0.10 30.66
C ALA A 1166 17.04 -1.39 30.50
N ILE A 1167 16.63 -1.79 29.30
CA ILE A 1167 16.35 -3.18 28.93
C ILE A 1167 17.60 -4.06 29.12
N GLU A 1168 18.75 -3.65 28.59
CA GLU A 1168 20.01 -4.38 28.71
C GLU A 1168 20.41 -4.60 30.17
N ARG A 1169 20.25 -3.59 31.04
CA ARG A 1169 20.47 -3.71 32.48
C ARG A 1169 19.56 -4.76 33.10
N VAL A 1170 18.25 -4.69 32.82
CA VAL A 1170 17.26 -5.62 33.39
C VAL A 1170 17.57 -7.05 32.97
N VAL A 1171 17.80 -7.31 31.68
CA VAL A 1171 18.11 -8.65 31.16
C VAL A 1171 19.38 -9.21 31.83
N LYS A 1172 20.46 -8.42 31.92
CA LYS A 1172 21.73 -8.88 32.53
C LYS A 1172 21.59 -9.18 34.02
N VAL A 1173 20.98 -8.28 34.80
CA VAL A 1173 20.81 -8.51 36.25
C VAL A 1173 19.84 -9.67 36.51
N CYS A 1174 18.76 -9.82 35.75
CA CYS A 1174 17.90 -11.00 35.87
C CYS A 1174 18.66 -12.30 35.58
N ALA A 1175 19.55 -12.31 34.58
CA ALA A 1175 20.40 -13.47 34.30
C ALA A 1175 21.38 -13.80 35.45
N GLU A 1176 21.99 -12.79 36.08
CA GLU A 1176 22.85 -12.99 37.27
C GLU A 1176 22.11 -13.65 38.45
N TYR A 1177 20.82 -13.32 38.64
CA TYR A 1177 19.98 -13.87 39.69
C TYR A 1177 19.18 -15.12 39.28
N ASN A 1178 19.40 -15.67 38.07
CA ASN A 1178 18.63 -16.78 37.48
C ASN A 1178 17.09 -16.52 37.41
N VAL A 1179 16.69 -15.27 37.26
CA VAL A 1179 15.29 -14.84 37.12
C VAL A 1179 14.91 -14.81 35.64
N THR A 1180 13.73 -15.34 35.29
CA THR A 1180 13.26 -15.39 33.90
C THR A 1180 13.02 -13.97 33.38
N CYS A 1181 13.75 -13.50 32.36
CA CYS A 1181 13.49 -12.20 31.74
C CYS A 1181 12.70 -12.35 30.43
N SER A 1182 11.52 -11.74 30.38
CA SER A 1182 10.63 -11.64 29.22
C SER A 1182 10.46 -10.19 28.78
N ILE A 1183 9.91 -9.97 27.59
CA ILE A 1183 9.40 -8.68 27.13
C ILE A 1183 7.99 -8.85 26.55
N CYS A 1184 7.13 -7.87 26.76
CA CYS A 1184 5.80 -7.80 26.16
C CYS A 1184 5.56 -6.40 25.58
N GLY A 1185 5.00 -6.38 24.37
CA GLY A 1185 4.84 -5.16 23.57
C GLY A 1185 4.70 -5.53 22.09
N GLN A 1186 4.47 -4.54 21.23
CA GLN A 1186 4.40 -4.79 19.78
C GLN A 1186 5.78 -4.78 19.12
N ALA A 1187 6.76 -4.03 19.65
CA ALA A 1187 8.11 -3.96 19.06
C ALA A 1187 8.76 -5.32 18.74
N PRO A 1188 8.76 -6.36 19.62
CA PRO A 1188 9.28 -7.69 19.29
C PRO A 1188 8.55 -8.44 18.16
N SER A 1189 7.33 -8.02 17.82
CA SER A 1189 6.52 -8.58 16.72
C SER A 1189 6.75 -7.82 15.40
N VAL A 1190 7.07 -6.53 15.48
CA VAL A 1190 7.18 -5.61 14.33
C VAL A 1190 8.62 -5.46 13.85
N TYR A 1191 9.60 -5.40 14.77
CA TYR A 1191 11.00 -5.05 14.54
C TYR A 1191 11.94 -6.26 14.76
N PRO A 1192 12.40 -6.95 13.70
CA PRO A 1192 13.29 -8.10 13.82
C PRO A 1192 14.64 -7.76 14.44
N ASP A 1193 15.19 -6.58 14.14
CA ASP A 1193 16.45 -6.06 14.68
C ASP A 1193 16.38 -5.89 16.21
N PHE A 1194 15.24 -5.40 16.72
CA PHE A 1194 14.98 -5.33 18.17
C PHE A 1194 14.92 -6.74 18.78
N ALA A 1195 14.29 -7.70 18.10
CA ALA A 1195 14.26 -9.08 18.55
C ALA A 1195 15.66 -9.74 18.58
N GLU A 1196 16.47 -9.56 17.54
CA GLU A 1196 17.87 -10.03 17.53
C GLU A 1196 18.69 -9.37 18.66
N LYS A 1197 18.46 -8.08 18.94
CA LYS A 1197 19.17 -7.36 20.00
C LYS A 1197 18.84 -7.87 21.39
N LEU A 1198 17.58 -8.23 21.65
CA LEU A 1198 17.14 -8.81 22.91
C LEU A 1198 17.74 -10.22 23.13
N VAL A 1199 17.87 -11.02 22.07
CA VAL A 1199 18.61 -12.29 22.10
C VAL A 1199 20.10 -12.06 22.37
N GLU A 1200 20.72 -11.04 21.76
CA GLU A 1200 22.12 -10.67 22.04
C GLU A 1200 22.34 -10.22 23.51
N PHE A 1201 21.36 -9.54 24.11
CA PHE A 1201 21.37 -9.22 25.55
C PHE A 1201 21.18 -10.44 26.46
N GLY A 1202 20.64 -11.56 25.95
CA GLY A 1202 20.39 -12.79 26.70
C GLY A 1202 18.98 -12.91 27.28
N ILE A 1203 17.96 -12.34 26.61
CA ILE A 1203 16.57 -12.48 27.04
C ILE A 1203 16.13 -13.95 27.03
N THR A 1204 15.33 -14.36 28.03
CA THR A 1204 14.91 -15.77 28.16
C THR A 1204 13.61 -16.09 27.43
N SER A 1205 12.79 -15.07 27.17
CA SER A 1205 11.53 -15.22 26.43
C SER A 1205 11.04 -13.91 25.81
N MET A 1206 10.13 -14.00 24.84
CA MET A 1206 9.53 -12.86 24.17
C MET A 1206 8.04 -13.12 23.95
N SER A 1207 7.18 -12.18 24.31
CA SER A 1207 5.73 -12.30 24.16
C SER A 1207 5.24 -11.45 22.98
N VAL A 1208 4.84 -12.12 21.89
CA VAL A 1208 4.50 -11.51 20.59
C VAL A 1208 3.02 -11.62 20.25
N ASN A 1209 2.57 -10.90 19.22
CA ASN A 1209 1.23 -11.09 18.68
C ASN A 1209 1.10 -12.48 18.01
N PRO A 1210 -0.10 -13.12 18.02
CA PRO A 1210 -0.28 -14.48 17.51
C PRO A 1210 0.13 -14.70 16.04
N ASP A 1211 -0.05 -13.68 15.20
CA ASP A 1211 0.33 -13.67 13.77
C ASP A 1211 1.86 -13.64 13.56
N ALA A 1212 2.62 -13.09 14.50
CA ALA A 1212 4.07 -12.96 14.42
C ALA A 1212 4.86 -14.19 14.92
N VAL A 1213 4.22 -15.13 15.63
CA VAL A 1213 4.87 -16.28 16.33
C VAL A 1213 5.87 -17.03 15.45
N GLU A 1214 5.48 -17.45 14.25
CA GLU A 1214 6.37 -18.20 13.34
C GLU A 1214 7.55 -17.35 12.84
N ARG A 1215 7.31 -16.07 12.54
CA ARG A 1215 8.33 -15.14 12.06
C ARG A 1215 9.36 -14.87 13.15
N THR A 1216 8.90 -14.49 14.34
CA THR A 1216 9.80 -14.19 15.47
C THR A 1216 10.59 -15.43 15.89
N ARG A 1217 10.00 -16.65 15.90
CA ARG A 1217 10.77 -17.87 16.20
C ARG A 1217 11.93 -18.10 15.22
N ARG A 1218 11.75 -17.84 13.92
CA ARG A 1218 12.83 -17.93 12.92
C ARG A 1218 13.91 -16.86 13.12
N VAL A 1219 13.52 -15.62 13.43
CA VAL A 1219 14.46 -14.51 13.74
C VAL A 1219 15.28 -14.85 14.98
N VAL A 1220 14.65 -15.34 16.04
CA VAL A 1220 15.31 -15.76 17.28
C VAL A 1220 16.28 -16.92 17.04
N ALA A 1221 15.89 -17.97 16.29
CA ALA A 1221 16.79 -19.06 15.93
C ALA A 1221 18.04 -18.58 15.14
N SER A 1222 17.85 -17.63 14.22
CA SER A 1222 18.94 -16.95 13.49
C SER A 1222 19.85 -16.17 14.44
N ALA A 1223 19.29 -15.38 15.35
CA ALA A 1223 20.03 -14.59 16.33
C ALA A 1223 20.84 -15.46 17.30
N GLU A 1224 20.26 -16.55 17.81
CA GLU A 1224 20.95 -17.51 18.67
C GLU A 1224 22.12 -18.16 17.94
N MET A 1225 21.93 -18.58 16.68
CA MET A 1225 23.01 -19.15 15.87
C MET A 1225 24.13 -18.12 15.62
N LYS A 1226 23.80 -16.85 15.34
CA LYS A 1226 24.79 -15.76 15.26
C LYS A 1226 25.58 -15.59 16.56
N VAL A 1227 24.94 -15.65 17.73
CA VAL A 1227 25.59 -15.55 19.04
C VAL A 1227 26.50 -16.76 19.32
N LEU A 1228 26.05 -17.97 18.99
CA LEU A 1228 26.84 -19.19 19.14
C LEU A 1228 28.09 -19.17 18.23
N LEU A 1229 27.94 -18.80 16.96
CA LEU A 1229 29.06 -18.66 16.03
C LEU A 1229 30.07 -17.58 16.47
N LYS A 1230 29.60 -16.43 16.97
CA LYS A 1230 30.47 -15.39 17.58
C LYS A 1230 31.26 -15.93 18.78
N ARG A 1231 30.62 -16.72 19.67
CA ARG A 1231 31.29 -17.34 20.83
C ARG A 1231 32.31 -18.39 20.41
N LEU A 1232 31.97 -19.25 19.44
CA LEU A 1232 32.89 -20.25 18.88
C LEU A 1232 34.11 -19.59 18.24
N ALA A 1233 33.91 -18.56 17.41
CA ALA A 1233 35.01 -17.81 16.78
C ALA A 1233 35.96 -17.20 17.81
N LYS A 1234 35.44 -16.68 18.93
CA LYS A 1234 36.26 -16.16 20.03
C LYS A 1234 37.04 -17.27 20.74
N LEU A 1235 36.39 -18.40 21.06
CA LEU A 1235 37.04 -19.57 21.66
C LEU A 1235 38.13 -20.19 20.77
N THR A 1236 38.00 -20.09 19.44
CA THR A 1236 39.07 -20.50 18.51
C THR A 1236 40.20 -19.49 18.38
N ALA A 1237 39.95 -18.20 18.64
CA ALA A 1237 40.97 -17.15 18.62
C ALA A 1237 41.80 -17.09 19.92
N ASP A 1238 41.20 -17.43 21.06
CA ASP A 1238 41.85 -17.41 22.38
C ASP A 1238 42.66 -18.71 22.69
N LYS A 1239 42.81 -19.65 21.75
CA LYS A 1239 43.73 -20.80 21.90
C LYS A 1239 45.17 -20.39 21.52
N PRO A 1240 46.14 -20.40 22.46
CA PRO A 1240 47.54 -20.21 22.10
C PRO A 1240 48.04 -21.40 21.28
N HIS A 1241 48.89 -21.12 20.29
CA HIS A 1241 49.73 -22.13 19.65
C HIS A 1241 50.80 -22.60 20.66
N ASP A 1242 50.47 -23.61 21.46
CA ASP A 1242 51.50 -24.50 22.01
C ASP A 1242 51.38 -25.88 21.33
N GLY A 1243 52.53 -26.39 20.89
CA GLY A 1243 52.64 -27.59 20.09
C GLY A 1243 53.03 -28.78 20.94
N ARG A 1244 52.04 -29.56 21.38
CA ARG A 1244 52.20 -30.98 21.73
C ARG A 1244 50.89 -31.75 21.60
N ASN A 1245 51.03 -33.01 21.20
CA ASN A 1245 49.97 -33.99 21.31
C ASN A 1245 49.52 -34.10 22.77
N GLU A 1246 48.21 -34.14 22.99
CA GLU A 1246 47.60 -35.22 23.76
C GLU A 1246 46.14 -35.40 23.32
N LEU A 1247 45.74 -36.67 23.18
CA LEU A 1247 44.40 -37.11 22.80
C LEU A 1247 43.62 -37.47 24.06
N ALA A 1248 42.28 -37.43 23.95
CA ALA A 1248 41.27 -37.82 24.94
C ALA A 1248 41.01 -36.85 26.10
N ASP A 1249 39.95 -36.04 25.96
CA ASP A 1249 38.65 -36.25 26.65
C ASP A 1249 37.52 -35.52 25.88
#